data_AF-A0A3C0EQ92-F1
#
_entry.id   AF-A0A3C0EQ92-F1
#
_cell.length_a   1.000
_cell.length_b   1.000
_cell.length_c   1.000
_cell.angle_alpha   90.00
_cell.angle_beta   90.00
_cell.angle_gamma   90.00
#
_symmetry.space_group_name_H-M   'P 1'
#
loop_
_entity.id
_entity.type
_entity.pdbx_description
1 polymer ?
#
loop_
_entity_poly.entity_id
_entity_poly.type
_entity_poly.pdbx_seq_one_letter_code
_entity_poly.pdbx_strand_id
1 'polypeptide(L)'
;RAFFQLDDVELNAVGEWAFAKGLTSNSQAWGDDVKGVGLWYAMQGAKVAWIAEERYSPQILADVQRAARVGDEDAVLAIVREFGHDGLDVYLESSGLKNAFINTLKMEPHYGGWMHGRAHSFLDVEGVAIAHDINHLTVLDWDQRRPFMNDTFDWPQWPALDVSDQTVINYYQAIVRLGDPLDQPVEAVEIQPVVGLAESDLEFAQRLDVDVSGQIWWGGFTAELEVTNTGPSELKQWSFAFESPHEIQGQPWGAQITSTDLGNGLFRHVISGYQWGKSIGIGETITVGFNGTQGQAIGHSGDLTAALLFSPAGLDLSSSDVMQQVDAGASQPPAHEQDTSSVAFIDSDLGPAAYEKALAMSLLFYEANRSGDLDEAINRIPWRGDSGLNDGNDGIYFGDASASNLQAGLRLDLTGGYHDAGDHVKFGLPLASTLSSLAWGGLAFSEGYAIAGQTDELLDTVRWGTDYLLKAHQMDSEGKTEYFVVQVGDGHADHAHWSSPEKQSIPRPALAITAEKPGSDVAAASAAALAASSMLFRDHGDVAYADNLLSHAQALFDFAEQYQGKYSDSIPSVQPFYNSWSGFQDELAFGGLWLARGFEAAEKDGSDYRIDAQERYHAMIGGLNTSWAPNWDDASYGTAVLLAQDMDDQSALFDVSSWLDSWVSGDQGPQVTEGGLRFVDQWGSLRYSANTSMLAGIVADSITNPGGVYSQLAVDAIDYILGDNPRGSSYMVGFGMDSPQQPHHRAASGVGWDGFNSPEANAFVLHGALVGGPSRADDFAYTDQRSDYISNEVAIDYNSGLTGALAFAAQQMA
;
A
#
# COMPACT_ATOMS: atom_id res chain seq x y z
N ARG A 1 -27.49 -24.85 -19.09
CA ARG A 1 -27.98 -25.82 -20.11
C ARG A 1 -29.24 -26.55 -19.64
N ALA A 2 -29.20 -27.25 -18.51
CA ALA A 2 -30.36 -27.96 -17.96
C ALA A 2 -31.62 -27.07 -17.75
N PHE A 3 -31.47 -25.81 -17.31
CA PHE A 3 -32.57 -24.83 -17.26
C PHE A 3 -33.27 -24.63 -18.62
N PHE A 4 -32.51 -24.59 -19.71
CA PHE A 4 -33.02 -24.47 -21.09
C PHE A 4 -33.41 -25.82 -21.71
N GLN A 5 -33.44 -26.90 -20.93
CA GLN A 5 -33.75 -28.27 -21.39
C GLN A 5 -32.81 -28.78 -22.51
N LEU A 6 -31.57 -28.30 -22.52
CA LEU A 6 -30.53 -28.78 -23.41
C LEU A 6 -29.77 -29.93 -22.75
N ASP A 7 -29.36 -30.92 -23.55
CA ASP A 7 -28.56 -32.05 -23.08
C ASP A 7 -27.24 -31.59 -22.43
N ASP A 8 -26.76 -32.33 -21.44
CA ASP A 8 -25.46 -32.10 -20.83
C ASP A 8 -24.32 -32.34 -21.83
N VAL A 9 -23.23 -31.59 -21.67
CA VAL A 9 -22.05 -31.69 -22.54
C VAL A 9 -20.79 -31.69 -21.69
N GLU A 10 -19.82 -32.50 -22.12
CA GLU A 10 -18.50 -32.55 -21.51
C GLU A 10 -17.67 -31.31 -21.89
N LEU A 11 -16.76 -30.88 -21.01
CA LEU A 11 -15.87 -29.74 -21.28
C LEU A 11 -15.08 -29.91 -22.59
N ASN A 12 -14.71 -31.15 -22.93
CA ASN A 12 -14.01 -31.41 -24.18
C ASN A 12 -14.86 -31.06 -25.42
N ALA A 13 -16.17 -31.28 -25.37
CA ALA A 13 -17.06 -30.94 -26.47
C ALA A 13 -17.19 -29.41 -26.64
N VAL A 14 -17.15 -28.67 -25.52
CA VAL A 14 -17.10 -27.19 -25.55
C VAL A 14 -15.79 -26.70 -26.17
N GLY A 15 -14.67 -27.32 -25.81
CA GLY A 15 -13.36 -27.02 -26.40
C GLY A 15 -13.29 -27.32 -27.90
N GLU A 16 -13.72 -28.52 -28.31
CA GLU A 16 -13.80 -28.90 -29.72
C GLU A 16 -14.67 -27.95 -30.55
N TRP A 17 -15.82 -27.53 -29.98
CA TRP A 17 -16.67 -26.51 -30.57
C TRP A 17 -15.93 -25.17 -30.73
N ALA A 18 -15.21 -24.71 -29.69
CA ALA A 18 -14.48 -23.45 -29.73
C ALA A 18 -13.39 -23.46 -30.82
N PHE A 19 -12.62 -24.55 -30.94
CA PHE A 19 -11.65 -24.73 -32.02
C PHE A 19 -12.31 -24.77 -33.40
N ALA A 20 -13.44 -25.48 -33.54
CA ALA A 20 -14.17 -25.58 -34.81
C ALA A 20 -14.79 -24.25 -35.27
N LYS A 21 -15.15 -23.38 -34.33
CA LYS A 21 -15.68 -22.03 -34.60
C LYS A 21 -14.59 -20.96 -34.71
N GLY A 22 -13.31 -21.35 -34.63
CA GLY A 22 -12.20 -20.41 -34.75
C GLY A 22 -12.17 -19.41 -33.60
N LEU A 23 -12.59 -19.80 -32.39
CA LEU A 23 -12.56 -18.95 -31.20
C LEU A 23 -11.22 -19.01 -30.46
N THR A 24 -10.25 -19.80 -30.95
CA THR A 24 -8.94 -19.99 -30.31
C THR A 24 -7.79 -19.37 -31.12
N SER A 25 -6.69 -19.00 -30.44
CA SER A 25 -5.47 -18.48 -31.10
C SER A 25 -4.77 -19.53 -31.98
N ASN A 26 -5.00 -20.81 -31.68
CA ASN A 26 -4.47 -21.94 -32.43
C ASN A 26 -5.56 -22.56 -33.33
N SER A 27 -5.18 -23.00 -34.52
CA SER A 27 -6.08 -23.74 -35.41
C SER A 27 -6.24 -25.24 -35.07
N GLN A 28 -5.42 -25.75 -34.14
CA GLN A 28 -5.43 -27.16 -33.71
C GLN A 28 -5.10 -27.26 -32.21
N ALA A 29 -5.74 -28.21 -31.53
CA ALA A 29 -5.50 -28.47 -30.12
C ALA A 29 -4.32 -29.43 -29.90
N TRP A 30 -3.56 -29.23 -28.81
CA TRP A 30 -2.46 -30.11 -28.40
C TRP A 30 -2.43 -30.23 -26.86
N GLY A 31 -1.93 -31.35 -26.33
CA GLY A 31 -1.90 -31.58 -24.87
C GLY A 31 -3.30 -31.50 -24.24
N ASP A 32 -3.43 -30.70 -23.18
CA ASP A 32 -4.69 -30.49 -22.45
C ASP A 32 -5.53 -29.29 -22.98
N ASP A 33 -5.17 -28.73 -24.15
CA ASP A 33 -5.81 -27.54 -24.73
C ASP A 33 -7.34 -27.68 -24.85
N VAL A 34 -7.84 -28.80 -25.36
CA VAL A 34 -9.29 -29.01 -25.56
C VAL A 34 -10.05 -28.84 -24.26
N LYS A 35 -9.53 -29.40 -23.16
CA LYS A 35 -10.18 -29.35 -21.86
C LYS A 35 -10.03 -27.98 -21.20
N GLY A 36 -8.85 -27.37 -21.30
CA GLY A 36 -8.57 -26.03 -20.76
C GLY A 36 -9.38 -24.93 -21.45
N VAL A 37 -9.40 -24.94 -22.78
CA VAL A 37 -10.23 -24.03 -23.60
C VAL A 37 -11.72 -24.29 -23.34
N GLY A 38 -12.12 -25.56 -23.21
CA GLY A 38 -13.49 -25.93 -22.89
C GLY A 38 -13.95 -25.40 -21.54
N LEU A 39 -13.12 -25.51 -20.50
CA LEU A 39 -13.39 -24.94 -19.16
C LEU A 39 -13.53 -23.42 -19.22
N TRP A 40 -12.62 -22.77 -19.96
CA TRP A 40 -12.64 -21.33 -20.14
C TRP A 40 -13.94 -20.82 -20.75
N TYR A 41 -14.31 -21.32 -21.93
CA TYR A 41 -15.52 -20.88 -22.62
C TYR A 41 -16.79 -21.26 -21.85
N ALA A 42 -16.82 -22.43 -21.19
CA ALA A 42 -17.95 -22.81 -20.35
C ALA A 42 -18.18 -21.81 -19.20
N MET A 43 -17.12 -21.29 -18.59
CA MET A 43 -17.19 -20.25 -17.56
C MET A 43 -17.73 -18.93 -18.13
N GLN A 44 -17.27 -18.51 -19.32
CA GLN A 44 -17.75 -17.29 -19.97
C GLN A 44 -19.24 -17.35 -20.32
N GLY A 45 -19.70 -18.46 -20.89
CA GLY A 45 -21.12 -18.70 -21.12
C GLY A 45 -21.93 -18.67 -19.83
N ALA A 46 -21.44 -19.26 -18.74
CA ALA A 46 -22.13 -19.29 -17.46
C ALA A 46 -22.27 -17.92 -16.78
N LYS A 47 -21.36 -16.98 -17.04
CA LYS A 47 -21.39 -15.62 -16.46
C LYS A 47 -22.39 -14.67 -17.12
N VAL A 48 -22.65 -14.84 -18.41
CA VAL A 48 -23.42 -13.85 -19.20
C VAL A 48 -24.72 -14.42 -19.77
N ALA A 49 -24.72 -15.67 -20.25
CA ALA A 49 -25.84 -16.21 -21.04
C ALA A 49 -27.13 -16.47 -20.23
N TRP A 50 -27.11 -16.26 -18.92
CA TRP A 50 -28.29 -16.35 -18.05
C TRP A 50 -29.17 -15.09 -18.09
N ILE A 51 -28.65 -13.98 -18.63
CA ILE A 51 -29.36 -12.71 -18.76
C ILE A 51 -30.36 -12.81 -19.92
N ALA A 52 -31.58 -12.30 -19.71
CA ALA A 52 -32.60 -12.21 -20.75
C ALA A 52 -32.20 -11.15 -21.79
N GLU A 53 -32.37 -11.46 -23.06
CA GLU A 53 -31.87 -10.68 -24.20
C GLU A 53 -32.35 -9.23 -24.17
N GLU A 54 -33.64 -9.02 -23.95
CA GLU A 54 -34.27 -7.71 -23.92
C GLU A 54 -33.91 -6.87 -22.68
N ARG A 55 -33.28 -7.50 -21.69
CA ARG A 55 -32.87 -6.87 -20.42
C ARG A 55 -31.35 -6.76 -20.29
N TYR A 56 -30.60 -7.16 -21.31
CA TYR A 56 -29.14 -7.10 -21.28
C TYR A 56 -28.66 -5.64 -21.32
N SER A 57 -27.72 -5.35 -20.42
CA SER A 57 -26.91 -4.14 -20.41
C SER A 57 -25.58 -4.49 -19.76
N PRO A 58 -24.45 -3.98 -20.26
CA PRO A 58 -23.13 -4.33 -19.72
C PRO A 58 -22.99 -4.04 -18.21
N GLN A 59 -23.58 -2.96 -17.69
CA GLN A 59 -23.50 -2.61 -16.27
C GLN A 59 -24.02 -3.71 -15.34
N ILE A 60 -24.99 -4.52 -15.79
CA ILE A 60 -25.55 -5.63 -15.00
C ILE A 60 -24.47 -6.68 -14.68
N LEU A 61 -23.56 -6.92 -15.62
CA LEU A 61 -22.44 -7.84 -15.40
C LEU A 61 -21.51 -7.33 -14.29
N ALA A 62 -21.31 -6.02 -14.20
CA ALA A 62 -20.49 -5.46 -13.14
C ALA A 62 -21.16 -5.56 -11.77
N ASP A 63 -22.45 -5.21 -11.71
CA ASP A 63 -23.18 -5.18 -10.46
C ASP A 63 -23.40 -6.59 -9.88
N VAL A 64 -23.70 -7.58 -10.74
CA VAL A 64 -23.89 -8.97 -10.30
C VAL A 64 -22.59 -9.61 -9.84
N GLN A 65 -21.46 -9.32 -10.51
CA GLN A 65 -20.16 -9.85 -10.11
C GLN A 65 -19.64 -9.16 -8.83
N ARG A 66 -19.91 -7.86 -8.65
CA ARG A 66 -19.63 -7.15 -7.40
C ARG A 66 -20.43 -7.75 -6.25
N ALA A 67 -21.75 -7.92 -6.42
CA ALA A 67 -22.61 -8.56 -5.44
C ALA A 67 -22.12 -9.96 -5.06
N ALA A 68 -21.70 -10.76 -6.05
CA ALA A 68 -21.14 -12.08 -5.80
C ALA A 68 -19.83 -12.01 -4.99
N ARG A 69 -18.94 -11.07 -5.31
CA ARG A 69 -17.62 -10.91 -4.66
C ARG A 69 -17.71 -10.41 -3.22
N VAL A 70 -18.59 -9.45 -2.94
CA VAL A 70 -18.84 -8.96 -1.57
C VAL A 70 -19.65 -9.95 -0.73
N GLY A 71 -19.99 -11.11 -1.31
CA GLY A 71 -20.67 -12.21 -0.63
C GLY A 71 -22.17 -12.00 -0.43
N ASP A 72 -22.74 -11.01 -1.12
CA ASP A 72 -24.16 -10.67 -1.05
C ASP A 72 -24.96 -11.58 -2.00
N GLU A 73 -25.15 -12.83 -1.59
CA GLU A 73 -25.86 -13.85 -2.37
C GLU A 73 -27.32 -13.46 -2.67
N ASP A 74 -27.95 -12.72 -1.75
CA ASP A 74 -29.32 -12.25 -1.91
C ASP A 74 -29.40 -11.13 -2.96
N ALA A 75 -28.43 -10.21 -2.99
CA ALA A 75 -28.32 -9.23 -4.07
C ALA A 75 -28.01 -9.90 -5.41
N VAL A 76 -27.15 -10.93 -5.46
CA VAL A 76 -26.93 -11.70 -6.70
C VAL A 76 -28.23 -12.32 -7.18
N LEU A 77 -28.98 -12.99 -6.30
CA LEU A 77 -30.25 -13.60 -6.67
C LEU A 77 -31.35 -12.59 -6.99
N ALA A 78 -31.34 -11.41 -6.38
CA ALA A 78 -32.23 -10.31 -6.74
C ALA A 78 -31.95 -9.81 -8.16
N ILE A 79 -30.67 -9.63 -8.52
CA ILE A 79 -30.26 -9.27 -9.89
C ILE A 79 -30.62 -10.41 -10.87
N VAL A 80 -30.43 -11.67 -10.49
CA VAL A 80 -30.83 -12.82 -11.33
C VAL A 80 -32.34 -12.87 -11.55
N ARG A 81 -33.15 -12.55 -10.53
CA ARG A 81 -34.61 -12.50 -10.63
C ARG A 81 -35.11 -11.34 -11.49
N GLU A 82 -34.40 -10.21 -11.47
CA GLU A 82 -34.78 -9.01 -12.20
C GLU A 82 -34.38 -9.08 -13.69
N PHE A 83 -33.14 -9.51 -13.97
CA PHE A 83 -32.54 -9.44 -15.31
C PHE A 83 -32.35 -10.81 -15.99
N GLY A 84 -32.50 -11.92 -15.26
CA GLY A 84 -32.36 -13.27 -15.79
C GLY A 84 -33.63 -13.79 -16.45
N HIS A 85 -33.51 -14.95 -17.10
CA HIS A 85 -34.66 -15.68 -17.63
C HIS A 85 -35.68 -16.01 -16.52
N ASP A 86 -36.97 -15.82 -16.83
CA ASP A 86 -38.05 -16.05 -15.86
C ASP A 86 -37.96 -17.46 -15.23
N GLY A 87 -37.86 -17.50 -13.89
CA GLY A 87 -37.79 -18.75 -13.11
C GLY A 87 -36.38 -19.34 -12.94
N LEU A 88 -35.33 -18.68 -13.44
CA LEU A 88 -33.95 -19.13 -13.27
C LEU A 88 -33.47 -19.06 -11.82
N ASP A 89 -33.83 -18.02 -11.08
CA ASP A 89 -33.50 -17.85 -9.65
C ASP A 89 -34.04 -19.02 -8.81
N VAL A 90 -35.31 -19.36 -9.02
CA VAL A 90 -35.97 -20.51 -8.36
C VAL A 90 -35.30 -21.82 -8.77
N TYR A 91 -34.91 -21.96 -10.04
CA TYR A 91 -34.17 -23.13 -10.50
C TYR A 91 -32.80 -23.24 -9.84
N LEU A 92 -32.03 -22.15 -9.71
CA LEU A 92 -30.70 -22.16 -9.06
C LEU A 92 -30.78 -22.55 -7.59
N GLU A 93 -31.80 -22.06 -6.87
CA GLU A 93 -32.04 -22.41 -5.48
C GLU A 93 -32.50 -23.87 -5.32
N SER A 94 -33.48 -24.31 -6.11
CA SER A 94 -34.07 -25.65 -5.99
C SER A 94 -33.17 -26.78 -6.50
N SER A 95 -32.27 -26.49 -7.45
CA SER A 95 -31.30 -27.46 -7.98
C SER A 95 -30.00 -27.53 -7.16
N GLY A 96 -29.84 -26.66 -6.15
CA GLY A 96 -28.61 -26.58 -5.36
C GLY A 96 -27.41 -26.00 -6.13
N LEU A 97 -27.66 -25.37 -7.28
CA LEU A 97 -26.62 -24.77 -8.13
C LEU A 97 -26.30 -23.32 -7.75
N LYS A 98 -27.06 -22.71 -6.83
CA LYS A 98 -26.85 -21.33 -6.34
C LYS A 98 -25.39 -21.02 -6.04
N ASN A 99 -24.75 -21.82 -5.17
CA ASN A 99 -23.38 -21.52 -4.74
C ASN A 99 -22.37 -21.72 -5.88
N ALA A 100 -22.59 -22.71 -6.76
CA ALA A 100 -21.74 -22.91 -7.93
C ALA A 100 -21.86 -21.75 -8.93
N PHE A 101 -23.07 -21.24 -9.13
CA PHE A 101 -23.34 -20.08 -9.97
C PHE A 101 -22.70 -18.81 -9.41
N ILE A 102 -22.91 -18.51 -8.11
CA ILE A 102 -22.32 -17.35 -7.45
C ILE A 102 -20.79 -17.44 -7.46
N ASN A 103 -20.21 -18.60 -7.16
CA ASN A 103 -18.76 -18.78 -7.23
C ASN A 103 -18.20 -18.60 -8.64
N THR A 104 -18.95 -19.01 -9.68
CA THR A 104 -18.56 -18.77 -11.08
C THR A 104 -18.53 -17.27 -11.40
N LEU A 105 -19.45 -16.48 -10.83
CA LEU A 105 -19.44 -15.01 -10.97
C LEU A 105 -18.27 -14.34 -10.23
N LYS A 106 -17.76 -14.95 -9.14
CA LYS A 106 -16.58 -14.45 -8.41
C LYS A 106 -15.25 -14.71 -9.13
N MET A 107 -15.19 -15.72 -9.99
CA MET A 107 -13.93 -16.14 -10.61
C MET A 107 -13.46 -15.10 -11.63
N GLU A 108 -12.25 -14.56 -11.47
CA GLU A 108 -11.62 -13.77 -12.52
C GLU A 108 -11.00 -14.68 -13.56
N PRO A 109 -11.29 -14.48 -14.85
CA PRO A 109 -10.68 -15.27 -15.89
C PRO A 109 -9.14 -15.10 -15.90
N HIS A 110 -8.58 -13.93 -15.57
CA HIS A 110 -7.14 -13.68 -15.66
C HIS A 110 -6.25 -14.60 -14.80
N TYR A 111 -6.77 -15.24 -13.74
CA TYR A 111 -6.02 -16.26 -12.98
C TYR A 111 -5.78 -17.58 -13.73
N GLY A 112 -6.34 -17.72 -14.95
CA GLY A 112 -6.14 -18.88 -15.82
C GLY A 112 -4.83 -18.86 -16.61
N GLY A 113 -4.03 -17.77 -16.57
CA GLY A 113 -2.69 -17.62 -17.17
C GLY A 113 -2.56 -18.14 -18.61
N TRP A 114 -2.24 -19.43 -18.76
CA TRP A 114 -2.11 -20.09 -20.07
C TRP A 114 -3.45 -20.29 -20.81
N MET A 115 -4.57 -20.47 -20.09
CA MET A 115 -5.90 -20.67 -20.69
C MET A 115 -6.39 -19.37 -21.32
N HIS A 116 -6.08 -18.25 -20.66
CA HIS A 116 -6.35 -16.90 -21.15
C HIS A 116 -5.74 -16.74 -22.55
N GLY A 117 -4.41 -16.77 -22.69
CA GLY A 117 -3.73 -16.58 -23.99
C GLY A 117 -4.07 -17.61 -25.08
N ARG A 118 -4.59 -18.80 -24.73
CA ARG A 118 -5.06 -19.81 -25.70
C ARG A 118 -6.46 -19.54 -26.25
N ALA A 119 -7.28 -18.80 -25.50
CA ALA A 119 -8.66 -18.43 -25.87
C ALA A 119 -8.78 -17.06 -26.55
N HIS A 120 -7.66 -16.49 -27.03
CA HIS A 120 -7.64 -15.22 -27.77
C HIS A 120 -7.73 -15.51 -29.27
N SER A 121 -8.84 -15.21 -29.93
CA SER A 121 -8.95 -15.36 -31.38
C SER A 121 -9.35 -14.06 -32.05
N PHE A 122 -8.97 -13.97 -33.32
CA PHE A 122 -9.31 -12.91 -34.25
C PHE A 122 -10.61 -13.21 -35.04
N LEU A 123 -11.53 -14.02 -34.50
CA LEU A 123 -12.85 -14.14 -35.12
C LEU A 123 -13.53 -12.77 -35.06
N ASP A 124 -13.67 -12.13 -36.22
CA ASP A 124 -14.37 -10.87 -36.39
C ASP A 124 -15.87 -11.04 -36.08
N VAL A 125 -16.37 -10.25 -35.14
CA VAL A 125 -17.74 -10.26 -34.65
C VAL A 125 -18.54 -9.08 -35.20
N GLU A 126 -17.95 -7.88 -35.28
CA GLU A 126 -18.62 -6.69 -35.82
C GLU A 126 -17.65 -5.67 -36.46
N GLY A 127 -16.79 -6.12 -37.37
CA GLY A 127 -15.91 -5.34 -38.25
C GLY A 127 -14.74 -4.63 -37.56
N VAL A 128 -14.90 -4.32 -36.29
CA VAL A 128 -13.93 -3.69 -35.41
C VAL A 128 -13.66 -4.56 -34.17
N ALA A 129 -14.62 -5.42 -33.75
CA ALA A 129 -14.49 -6.33 -32.60
C ALA A 129 -14.19 -7.75 -32.98
N ILE A 130 -13.30 -8.35 -32.21
CA ILE A 130 -12.98 -9.76 -32.26
C ILE A 130 -13.47 -10.51 -31.01
N ALA A 131 -13.52 -11.83 -31.09
CA ALA A 131 -13.90 -12.71 -29.98
C ALA A 131 -13.10 -12.44 -28.69
N HIS A 132 -11.82 -12.04 -28.82
CA HIS A 132 -11.01 -11.59 -27.70
C HIS A 132 -11.68 -10.45 -26.92
N ASP A 133 -12.01 -9.35 -27.61
CA ASP A 133 -12.58 -8.14 -27.05
C ASP A 133 -13.86 -8.39 -26.26
N ILE A 134 -14.73 -9.25 -26.80
CA ILE A 134 -16.01 -9.56 -26.18
C ILE A 134 -15.80 -10.30 -24.85
N ASN A 135 -14.88 -11.27 -24.78
CA ASN A 135 -14.63 -12.07 -23.57
C ASN A 135 -14.17 -11.22 -22.38
N HIS A 136 -13.57 -10.07 -22.64
CA HIS A 136 -13.14 -9.12 -21.61
C HIS A 136 -14.30 -8.40 -20.90
N LEU A 137 -15.50 -8.35 -21.49
CA LEU A 137 -16.72 -7.81 -20.83
C LEU A 137 -17.15 -8.57 -19.57
N THR A 138 -16.60 -9.75 -19.34
CA THR A 138 -16.89 -10.59 -18.16
C THR A 138 -15.94 -10.36 -16.98
N VAL A 139 -15.08 -9.35 -17.09
CA VAL A 139 -14.12 -8.94 -16.09
C VAL A 139 -14.49 -7.55 -15.56
N LEU A 140 -14.32 -7.35 -14.26
CA LEU A 140 -14.48 -6.04 -13.62
C LEU A 140 -13.21 -5.20 -13.81
N ASP A 141 -13.38 -3.89 -13.91
CA ASP A 141 -12.26 -2.96 -13.76
C ASP A 141 -11.66 -3.00 -12.33
N TRP A 142 -10.48 -2.37 -12.20
CA TRP A 142 -9.64 -2.41 -11.01
C TRP A 142 -10.35 -1.91 -9.73
N ASP A 143 -11.28 -0.95 -9.84
CA ASP A 143 -12.07 -0.44 -8.70
C ASP A 143 -13.38 -1.22 -8.46
N GLN A 144 -13.62 -2.27 -9.25
CA GLN A 144 -14.79 -3.15 -9.25
C GLN A 144 -16.12 -2.43 -9.57
N ARG A 145 -16.10 -1.29 -10.27
CA ARG A 145 -17.29 -0.46 -10.53
C ARG A 145 -17.85 -0.57 -11.94
N ARG A 146 -17.06 -0.98 -12.95
CA ARG A 146 -17.48 -1.05 -14.35
C ARG A 146 -17.09 -2.38 -15.03
N PRO A 147 -17.85 -2.83 -16.05
CA PRO A 147 -17.45 -3.97 -16.88
C PRO A 147 -16.34 -3.53 -17.82
N PHE A 148 -15.26 -4.31 -17.89
CA PHE A 148 -14.06 -4.00 -18.65
C PHE A 148 -14.35 -4.05 -20.17
N MET A 149 -14.12 -2.92 -20.84
CA MET A 149 -14.08 -2.80 -22.31
C MET A 149 -12.72 -3.34 -22.80
N ASN A 150 -12.62 -3.85 -24.03
CA ASN A 150 -11.55 -4.74 -24.53
C ASN A 150 -10.11 -4.53 -24.00
N ASP A 151 -9.35 -5.64 -23.94
CA ASP A 151 -8.02 -5.81 -23.32
C ASP A 151 -7.16 -4.54 -23.18
N THR A 152 -6.57 -4.36 -21.99
CA THR A 152 -5.69 -3.23 -21.61
C THR A 152 -4.48 -3.07 -22.53
N PHE A 153 -4.19 -4.07 -23.39
CA PHE A 153 -3.00 -4.15 -24.22
C PHE A 153 -3.24 -3.88 -25.73
N ASP A 154 -4.48 -3.69 -26.19
CA ASP A 154 -4.77 -3.33 -27.59
C ASP A 154 -4.98 -1.81 -27.74
N TRP A 155 -4.23 -1.15 -28.64
CA TRP A 155 -4.39 0.27 -28.97
C TRP A 155 -4.72 0.49 -30.46
N PRO A 156 -5.75 1.31 -30.81
CA PRO A 156 -6.60 2.08 -29.89
C PRO A 156 -7.54 1.19 -29.07
N GLN A 157 -7.58 1.44 -27.75
CA GLN A 157 -8.62 0.90 -26.89
C GLN A 157 -9.94 1.48 -27.34
N TRP A 158 -10.97 0.65 -27.39
CA TRP A 158 -12.24 1.05 -27.95
C TRP A 158 -13.36 0.31 -27.24
N PRO A 159 -14.53 0.95 -27.07
CA PRO A 159 -15.58 0.34 -26.29
C PRO A 159 -16.10 -0.91 -27.04
N ALA A 160 -15.96 -2.10 -26.47
CA ALA A 160 -16.81 -3.26 -26.82
C ALA A 160 -18.34 -2.98 -26.74
N LEU A 161 -18.75 -1.77 -26.30
CA LEU A 161 -20.11 -1.19 -26.28
C LEU A 161 -20.52 -0.72 -27.67
N ASP A 162 -19.57 -0.60 -28.59
CA ASP A 162 -19.83 -0.30 -29.99
C ASP A 162 -20.30 -1.55 -30.76
N VAL A 163 -20.13 -2.75 -30.18
CA VAL A 163 -20.82 -3.98 -30.62
C VAL A 163 -22.24 -3.94 -30.09
N SER A 164 -23.23 -4.21 -30.93
CA SER A 164 -24.61 -4.14 -30.46
C SER A 164 -24.85 -5.12 -29.29
N ASP A 165 -25.52 -4.66 -28.23
CA ASP A 165 -25.90 -5.46 -27.05
C ASP A 165 -26.50 -6.82 -27.45
N GLN A 166 -27.26 -6.82 -28.55
CA GLN A 166 -27.83 -7.99 -29.18
C GLN A 166 -26.78 -8.99 -29.69
N THR A 167 -25.76 -8.52 -30.42
CA THR A 167 -24.67 -9.35 -30.92
C THR A 167 -23.83 -9.90 -29.76
N VAL A 168 -23.61 -9.10 -28.71
CA VAL A 168 -22.88 -9.52 -27.51
C VAL A 168 -23.60 -10.65 -26.78
N ILE A 169 -24.90 -10.48 -26.47
CA ILE A 169 -25.65 -11.53 -25.75
C ILE A 169 -25.80 -12.80 -26.60
N ASN A 170 -25.95 -12.68 -27.92
CA ASN A 170 -25.99 -13.81 -28.86
C ASN A 170 -24.70 -14.63 -28.84
N TYR A 171 -23.55 -13.95 -28.81
CA TYR A 171 -22.24 -14.60 -28.74
C TYR A 171 -22.13 -15.50 -27.51
N TYR A 172 -22.53 -15.02 -26.33
CA TYR A 172 -22.48 -15.79 -25.09
C TYR A 172 -23.52 -16.91 -25.02
N GLN A 173 -24.74 -16.68 -25.51
CA GLN A 173 -25.76 -17.73 -25.59
C GLN A 173 -25.36 -18.83 -26.59
N ALA A 174 -24.60 -18.50 -27.65
CA ALA A 174 -24.06 -19.47 -28.59
C ALA A 174 -23.10 -20.47 -27.94
N ILE A 175 -22.34 -20.04 -26.93
CA ILE A 175 -21.47 -20.92 -26.12
C ILE A 175 -22.31 -21.93 -25.34
N VAL A 176 -23.43 -21.47 -24.74
CA VAL A 176 -24.31 -22.36 -23.97
C VAL A 176 -25.03 -23.36 -24.86
N ARG A 177 -25.37 -23.02 -26.11
CA ARG A 177 -26.04 -23.93 -27.07
C ARG A 177 -25.07 -24.75 -27.95
N LEU A 178 -23.77 -24.44 -27.94
CA LEU A 178 -22.77 -24.91 -28.92
C LEU A 178 -23.20 -24.64 -30.37
N GLY A 179 -23.74 -23.43 -30.62
CA GLY A 179 -24.29 -22.99 -31.90
C GLY A 179 -23.31 -22.17 -32.73
N ASP A 180 -23.82 -21.43 -33.72
CA ASP A 180 -23.03 -20.39 -34.38
C ASP A 180 -22.95 -19.12 -33.51
N PRO A 181 -21.75 -18.58 -33.23
CA PRO A 181 -21.58 -17.32 -32.48
C PRO A 181 -22.12 -16.07 -33.19
N LEU A 182 -22.29 -16.09 -34.52
CA LEU A 182 -22.74 -14.92 -35.30
C LEU A 182 -24.20 -15.03 -35.79
N ASP A 183 -24.89 -16.12 -35.48
CA ASP A 183 -26.30 -16.30 -35.82
C ASP A 183 -27.24 -15.73 -34.73
N GLN A 184 -28.41 -15.24 -35.14
CA GLN A 184 -29.49 -14.73 -34.27
C GLN A 184 -29.96 -15.75 -33.19
N PRO A 185 -30.53 -15.29 -32.06
CA PRO A 185 -30.90 -16.14 -30.92
C PRO A 185 -32.19 -16.94 -31.16
N VAL A 186 -32.39 -17.99 -30.36
CA VAL A 186 -33.51 -18.94 -30.45
C VAL A 186 -34.64 -18.54 -29.50
N GLU A 187 -35.09 -17.28 -29.52
CA GLU A 187 -36.40 -16.90 -28.96
C GLU A 187 -37.55 -17.38 -29.88
N ALA A 188 -37.44 -18.63 -30.28
CA ALA A 188 -38.44 -19.39 -31.01
C ALA A 188 -38.79 -20.67 -30.23
N VAL A 189 -38.88 -20.64 -28.90
CA VAL A 189 -39.59 -21.70 -28.13
C VAL A 189 -40.21 -21.13 -26.83
N GLU A 190 -41.54 -21.12 -26.77
CA GLU A 190 -42.40 -20.76 -25.62
C GLU A 190 -42.30 -21.73 -24.42
N ILE A 191 -42.45 -21.26 -23.17
CA ILE A 191 -43.17 -22.00 -22.08
C ILE A 191 -43.98 -21.04 -21.15
N GLN A 192 -45.18 -21.50 -20.77
CA GLN A 192 -46.34 -20.85 -20.09
C GLN A 192 -46.35 -20.94 -18.53
N PRO A 193 -47.26 -20.22 -17.81
CA PRO A 193 -47.15 -19.90 -16.37
C PRO A 193 -47.92 -20.85 -15.42
N VAL A 194 -47.59 -20.86 -14.11
CA VAL A 194 -48.44 -21.49 -13.05
C VAL A 194 -48.44 -20.70 -11.72
N VAL A 195 -49.62 -20.73 -11.07
CA VAL A 195 -50.15 -19.93 -9.96
C VAL A 195 -49.95 -20.57 -8.57
N GLY A 196 -49.54 -19.75 -7.57
CA GLY A 196 -50.07 -19.59 -6.19
C GLY A 196 -49.96 -20.71 -5.13
N LEU A 197 -49.65 -20.33 -3.86
CA LEU A 197 -50.38 -20.72 -2.62
C LEU A 197 -49.80 -20.05 -1.31
N ALA A 198 -50.68 -19.25 -0.68
CA ALA A 198 -50.97 -18.93 0.75
C ALA A 198 -49.93 -18.90 1.92
N GLU A 199 -50.13 -17.88 2.79
CA GLU A 199 -49.60 -17.64 4.15
C GLU A 199 -50.08 -18.64 5.23
N SER A 200 -49.24 -18.95 6.23
CA SER A 200 -49.53 -18.81 7.70
C SER A 200 -48.45 -19.40 8.65
N ASP A 201 -48.02 -18.53 9.57
CA ASP A 201 -47.71 -18.67 11.02
C ASP A 201 -46.55 -19.49 11.65
N LEU A 202 -45.71 -18.68 12.32
CA LEU A 202 -44.76 -18.75 13.46
C LEU A 202 -44.91 -19.79 14.60
N GLU A 203 -43.76 -20.20 15.18
CA GLU A 203 -43.53 -20.22 16.65
C GLU A 203 -42.02 -20.13 17.04
N PHE A 204 -41.71 -19.50 18.17
CA PHE A 204 -40.37 -19.06 18.66
C PHE A 204 -39.65 -20.09 19.57
N ALA A 205 -38.34 -20.26 19.40
CA ALA A 205 -37.43 -20.90 20.36
C ALA A 205 -36.15 -20.05 20.59
N GLN A 206 -35.54 -20.18 21.78
CA GLN A 206 -34.39 -19.39 22.28
C GLN A 206 -33.21 -19.34 21.31
N ARG A 207 -32.44 -18.23 21.37
CA ARG A 207 -31.47 -17.85 20.33
C ARG A 207 -29.99 -17.95 20.70
N LEU A 208 -29.59 -18.09 21.96
CA LEU A 208 -28.17 -18.13 22.37
C LEU A 208 -27.92 -19.14 23.49
N ASP A 209 -26.90 -19.99 23.34
CA ASP A 209 -26.37 -20.92 24.35
C ASP A 209 -24.91 -20.55 24.67
N VAL A 210 -24.46 -20.72 25.93
CA VAL A 210 -23.13 -20.22 26.35
C VAL A 210 -22.39 -21.23 27.24
N ASP A 211 -21.24 -21.67 26.77
CA ASP A 211 -20.31 -22.54 27.51
C ASP A 211 -19.05 -21.79 27.97
N VAL A 212 -18.48 -22.20 29.12
CA VAL A 212 -17.34 -21.53 29.77
C VAL A 212 -16.18 -22.48 29.98
N SER A 213 -14.99 -22.08 29.56
CA SER A 213 -13.73 -22.74 29.90
C SER A 213 -12.63 -21.72 30.25
N GLY A 214 -11.47 -22.18 30.73
CA GLY A 214 -10.34 -21.29 31.03
C GLY A 214 -9.40 -21.83 32.09
N GLN A 215 -8.42 -21.01 32.50
CA GLN A 215 -7.43 -21.38 33.52
C GLN A 215 -7.24 -20.28 34.58
N ILE A 216 -7.14 -20.73 35.83
CA ILE A 216 -6.83 -19.93 37.01
C ILE A 216 -5.31 -19.89 37.16
N TRP A 217 -4.77 -18.73 37.48
CA TRP A 217 -3.37 -18.54 37.80
C TRP A 217 -3.23 -17.64 39.03
N TRP A 218 -2.01 -17.37 39.49
CA TRP A 218 -1.78 -16.73 40.79
C TRP A 218 -2.34 -15.29 40.82
N GLY A 219 -3.50 -15.10 41.44
CA GLY A 219 -4.15 -13.80 41.63
C GLY A 219 -5.15 -13.39 40.54
N GLY A 220 -5.30 -14.19 39.48
CA GLY A 220 -6.20 -13.91 38.36
C GLY A 220 -6.60 -15.17 37.60
N PHE A 221 -7.24 -14.98 36.45
CA PHE A 221 -7.64 -16.07 35.57
C PHE A 221 -7.75 -15.58 34.12
N THR A 222 -7.75 -16.53 33.19
CA THR A 222 -8.10 -16.35 31.78
C THR A 222 -9.32 -17.19 31.49
N ALA A 223 -10.34 -16.59 30.88
CA ALA A 223 -11.63 -17.22 30.57
C ALA A 223 -11.92 -17.16 29.08
N GLU A 224 -12.58 -18.19 28.57
CA GLU A 224 -13.15 -18.26 27.22
C GLU A 224 -14.64 -18.61 27.31
N LEU A 225 -15.47 -17.80 26.64
CA LEU A 225 -16.91 -18.01 26.50
C LEU A 225 -17.23 -18.43 25.07
N GLU A 226 -17.83 -19.59 24.88
CA GLU A 226 -18.36 -20.04 23.59
C GLU A 226 -19.84 -19.71 23.50
N VAL A 227 -20.18 -18.70 22.71
CA VAL A 227 -21.55 -18.19 22.55
C VAL A 227 -22.14 -18.70 21.24
N THR A 228 -23.12 -19.58 21.32
CA THR A 228 -23.71 -20.30 20.18
C THR A 228 -25.10 -19.81 19.85
N ASN A 229 -25.37 -19.44 18.61
CA ASN A 229 -26.72 -19.07 18.19
C ASN A 229 -27.58 -20.32 17.92
N THR A 230 -28.46 -20.67 18.85
CA THR A 230 -29.37 -21.82 18.71
C THR A 230 -30.72 -21.48 18.08
N GLY A 231 -30.91 -20.22 17.69
CA GLY A 231 -32.14 -19.71 17.11
C GLY A 231 -32.29 -20.05 15.63
N PRO A 232 -33.51 -19.96 15.07
CA PRO A 232 -33.79 -20.34 13.68
C PRO A 232 -33.38 -19.25 12.66
N SER A 233 -32.74 -18.17 13.11
CA SER A 233 -32.32 -17.04 12.28
C SER A 233 -30.97 -16.53 12.75
N GLU A 234 -30.12 -16.10 11.82
CA GLU A 234 -28.85 -15.44 12.14
C GLU A 234 -29.07 -14.24 13.06
N LEU A 235 -28.21 -14.13 14.08
CA LEU A 235 -28.19 -12.96 14.94
C LEU A 235 -27.25 -11.93 14.32
N LYS A 236 -27.81 -10.91 13.68
CA LYS A 236 -27.04 -9.80 13.08
C LYS A 236 -26.39 -8.86 14.11
N GLN A 237 -26.86 -8.94 15.36
CA GLN A 237 -26.28 -8.35 16.57
C GLN A 237 -26.65 -9.23 17.76
N TRP A 238 -25.75 -9.38 18.71
CA TRP A 238 -26.00 -10.17 19.92
C TRP A 238 -25.33 -9.53 21.14
N SER A 239 -25.93 -9.75 22.31
CA SER A 239 -25.38 -9.35 23.61
C SER A 239 -25.78 -10.36 24.68
N PHE A 240 -24.85 -10.67 25.58
CA PHE A 240 -25.01 -11.59 26.68
C PHE A 240 -24.56 -10.92 27.97
N ALA A 241 -25.38 -11.00 29.03
CA ALA A 241 -25.09 -10.37 30.32
C ALA A 241 -25.04 -11.40 31.45
N PHE A 242 -24.05 -11.28 32.32
CA PHE A 242 -23.92 -12.13 33.52
C PHE A 242 -23.36 -11.32 34.70
N GLU A 243 -23.55 -11.83 35.91
CA GLU A 243 -23.01 -11.25 37.14
C GLU A 243 -21.85 -12.10 37.67
N SER A 244 -20.78 -11.45 38.16
CA SER A 244 -19.59 -12.12 38.68
C SER A 244 -19.04 -11.38 39.91
N PRO A 245 -18.48 -12.07 40.92
CA PRO A 245 -17.71 -11.43 41.99
C PRO A 245 -16.30 -10.99 41.54
N HIS A 246 -15.94 -11.16 40.27
CA HIS A 246 -14.63 -10.89 39.72
C HIS A 246 -14.64 -9.68 38.81
N GLU A 247 -13.50 -8.99 38.71
CA GLU A 247 -13.35 -7.83 37.83
C GLU A 247 -12.59 -8.22 36.57
N ILE A 248 -13.17 -7.95 35.40
CA ILE A 248 -12.61 -8.29 34.08
C ILE A 248 -11.82 -7.10 33.53
N GLN A 249 -10.64 -7.35 32.96
CA GLN A 249 -9.73 -6.32 32.44
C GLN A 249 -9.44 -6.55 30.94
N GLY A 250 -9.42 -5.45 30.17
CA GLY A 250 -9.12 -5.44 28.73
C GLY A 250 -10.36 -5.47 27.82
N GLN A 251 -10.14 -5.38 26.50
CA GLN A 251 -11.19 -5.53 25.48
C GLN A 251 -11.07 -6.91 24.83
N PRO A 252 -12.12 -7.75 24.85
CA PRO A 252 -12.12 -9.05 24.20
C PRO A 252 -12.01 -8.91 22.67
N TRP A 253 -11.38 -9.87 22.00
CA TRP A 253 -11.26 -9.81 20.54
C TRP A 253 -12.60 -10.18 19.87
N GLY A 254 -13.07 -9.36 18.91
CA GLY A 254 -14.34 -9.58 18.22
C GLY A 254 -15.59 -9.28 19.06
N ALA A 255 -15.44 -8.83 20.31
CA ALA A 255 -16.53 -8.42 21.18
C ALA A 255 -16.15 -7.19 22.01
N GLN A 256 -17.13 -6.53 22.60
CA GLN A 256 -16.92 -5.46 23.57
C GLN A 256 -17.51 -5.86 24.91
N ILE A 257 -16.90 -5.39 25.99
CA ILE A 257 -17.39 -5.63 27.35
C ILE A 257 -17.61 -4.32 28.10
N THR A 258 -18.72 -4.24 28.82
CA THR A 258 -18.99 -3.18 29.81
C THR A 258 -19.25 -3.80 31.17
N SER A 259 -18.62 -3.24 32.21
CA SER A 259 -18.66 -3.74 33.59
C SER A 259 -19.24 -2.68 34.51
N THR A 260 -20.23 -3.03 35.32
CA THR A 260 -20.86 -2.13 36.31
C THR A 260 -20.79 -2.74 37.71
N ASP A 261 -20.19 -2.04 38.67
CA ASP A 261 -20.19 -2.45 40.09
C ASP A 261 -21.61 -2.28 40.68
N LEU A 262 -22.16 -3.36 41.24
CA LEU A 262 -23.49 -3.36 41.84
C LEU A 262 -23.49 -2.95 43.33
N GLY A 263 -22.31 -2.71 43.92
CA GLY A 263 -22.14 -2.22 45.29
C GLY A 263 -22.37 -3.26 46.39
N ASN A 264 -22.60 -4.52 46.03
CA ASN A 264 -22.79 -5.66 46.94
C ASN A 264 -21.66 -6.70 46.85
N GLY A 265 -20.54 -6.34 46.20
CA GLY A 265 -19.41 -7.25 45.93
C GLY A 265 -19.56 -8.08 44.66
N LEU A 266 -20.53 -7.75 43.78
CA LEU A 266 -20.69 -8.31 42.45
C LEU A 266 -20.61 -7.20 41.40
N PHE A 267 -20.14 -7.58 40.22
CA PHE A 267 -20.15 -6.77 39.00
C PHE A 267 -21.12 -7.40 38.01
N ARG A 268 -21.88 -6.55 37.30
CA ARG A 268 -22.64 -6.96 36.12
C ARG A 268 -21.81 -6.68 34.88
N HIS A 269 -21.56 -7.71 34.10
CA HIS A 269 -20.85 -7.63 32.83
C HIS A 269 -21.81 -7.85 31.67
N VAL A 270 -21.70 -7.01 30.65
CA VAL A 270 -22.43 -7.16 29.38
C VAL A 270 -21.41 -7.27 28.27
N ILE A 271 -21.46 -8.39 27.55
CA ILE A 271 -20.60 -8.68 26.39
C ILE A 271 -21.46 -8.63 25.13
N SER A 272 -21.00 -7.94 24.10
CA SER A 272 -21.70 -7.83 22.81
C SER A 272 -20.75 -7.94 21.63
N GLY A 273 -21.21 -8.54 20.53
CA GLY A 273 -20.39 -8.69 19.32
C GLY A 273 -20.00 -7.36 18.68
N TYR A 274 -18.73 -7.24 18.26
CA TYR A 274 -18.16 -6.01 17.68
C TYR A 274 -17.29 -6.34 16.46
N GLN A 275 -17.29 -5.47 15.45
CA GLN A 275 -16.62 -5.70 14.16
C GLN A 275 -16.98 -7.06 13.54
N TRP A 276 -16.00 -7.94 13.36
CA TRP A 276 -16.16 -9.25 12.73
C TRP A 276 -16.90 -10.25 13.62
N GLY A 277 -16.97 -10.04 14.95
CA GLY A 277 -17.71 -10.91 15.88
C GLY A 277 -19.14 -10.42 16.17
N LYS A 278 -19.64 -9.44 15.40
CA LYS A 278 -20.94 -8.80 15.60
C LYS A 278 -22.14 -9.67 15.25
N SER A 279 -21.98 -10.62 14.34
CA SER A 279 -23.03 -11.58 13.98
C SER A 279 -22.66 -13.01 14.35
N ILE A 280 -23.68 -13.84 14.62
CA ILE A 280 -23.53 -15.28 14.82
C ILE A 280 -24.57 -15.98 13.95
N GLY A 281 -24.11 -16.78 12.98
CA GLY A 281 -24.95 -17.60 12.12
C GLY A 281 -25.75 -18.67 12.88
N ILE A 282 -26.77 -19.24 12.26
CA ILE A 282 -27.63 -20.25 12.89
C ILE A 282 -26.82 -21.52 13.21
N GLY A 283 -26.81 -21.93 14.46
CA GLY A 283 -26.03 -23.05 14.98
C GLY A 283 -24.53 -22.78 15.13
N GLU A 284 -24.07 -21.56 14.79
CA GLU A 284 -22.66 -21.19 14.88
C GLU A 284 -22.31 -20.66 16.27
N THR A 285 -21.03 -20.79 16.61
CA THR A 285 -20.47 -20.43 17.91
C THR A 285 -19.34 -19.43 17.72
N ILE A 286 -19.32 -18.40 18.56
CA ILE A 286 -18.19 -17.47 18.65
C ILE A 286 -17.52 -17.59 20.02
N THR A 287 -16.19 -17.62 20.02
CA THR A 287 -15.39 -17.72 21.24
C THR A 287 -14.90 -16.34 21.66
N VAL A 288 -15.17 -15.95 22.91
CA VAL A 288 -14.77 -14.66 23.48
C VAL A 288 -13.83 -14.90 24.66
N GLY A 289 -12.56 -14.52 24.49
CA GLY A 289 -11.52 -14.65 25.51
C GLY A 289 -11.25 -13.36 26.29
N PHE A 290 -11.06 -13.45 27.61
CA PHE A 290 -10.66 -12.31 28.45
C PHE A 290 -9.92 -12.73 29.73
N ASN A 291 -9.20 -11.77 30.33
CA ASN A 291 -8.51 -11.94 31.61
C ASN A 291 -9.26 -11.22 32.75
N GLY A 292 -9.20 -11.79 33.96
CA GLY A 292 -9.85 -11.21 35.13
C GLY A 292 -9.04 -11.36 36.41
N THR A 293 -9.35 -10.52 37.40
CA THR A 293 -8.78 -10.56 38.75
C THR A 293 -9.77 -11.13 39.75
N GLN A 294 -9.26 -11.89 40.71
CA GLN A 294 -10.11 -12.62 41.64
C GLN A 294 -10.67 -11.71 42.74
N GLY A 295 -11.90 -11.21 42.59
CA GLY A 295 -12.61 -10.53 43.69
C GLY A 295 -13.12 -11.46 44.80
N GLN A 296 -13.36 -12.75 44.50
CA GLN A 296 -13.50 -13.84 45.45
C GLN A 296 -12.43 -14.90 45.18
N ALA A 297 -11.84 -15.51 46.22
CA ALA A 297 -10.77 -16.49 46.02
C ALA A 297 -11.31 -17.79 45.38
N ILE A 298 -10.82 -18.11 44.18
CA ILE A 298 -11.16 -19.33 43.43
C ILE A 298 -9.98 -20.29 43.24
N GLY A 299 -8.79 -19.91 43.74
CA GLY A 299 -7.58 -20.75 43.75
C GLY A 299 -6.38 -20.05 43.12
N HIS A 300 -5.24 -20.74 43.02
CA HIS A 300 -4.01 -20.19 42.42
C HIS A 300 -3.57 -20.90 41.13
N SER A 301 -4.20 -22.03 40.81
CA SER A 301 -3.94 -22.83 39.60
C SER A 301 -5.08 -23.83 39.39
N GLY A 302 -5.49 -24.09 38.15
CA GLY A 302 -6.50 -25.10 37.80
C GLY A 302 -7.49 -24.58 36.75
N ASP A 303 -8.46 -25.41 36.36
CA ASP A 303 -9.42 -25.03 35.32
C ASP A 303 -10.52 -24.10 35.87
N LEU A 304 -10.87 -23.08 35.08
CA LEU A 304 -11.98 -22.18 35.35
C LEU A 304 -13.27 -22.77 34.76
N THR A 305 -14.36 -22.74 35.52
CA THR A 305 -15.67 -23.25 35.08
C THR A 305 -16.76 -22.18 35.25
N ALA A 306 -17.90 -22.33 34.57
CA ALA A 306 -19.03 -21.39 34.67
C ALA A 306 -19.46 -21.13 36.13
N ALA A 307 -19.45 -22.15 37.00
CA ALA A 307 -19.83 -22.01 38.40
C ALA A 307 -18.81 -21.25 39.26
N LEU A 308 -17.56 -21.15 38.79
CA LEU A 308 -16.51 -20.34 39.43
C LEU A 308 -16.49 -18.91 38.87
N LEU A 309 -16.91 -18.72 37.62
CA LEU A 309 -16.93 -17.42 36.95
C LEU A 309 -18.22 -16.63 37.20
N PHE A 310 -19.38 -17.28 37.24
CA PHE A 310 -20.69 -16.64 37.38
C PHE A 310 -21.21 -16.70 38.83
N SER A 311 -21.89 -15.63 39.25
CA SER A 311 -22.70 -15.62 40.46
C SER A 311 -23.97 -16.47 40.25
N PRO A 312 -24.45 -17.24 41.24
CA PRO A 312 -25.65 -18.08 41.11
C PRO A 312 -26.98 -17.35 40.81
N ALA A 313 -26.99 -16.02 40.66
CA ALA A 313 -28.20 -15.18 40.73
C ALA A 313 -28.64 -14.46 39.43
N GLY A 314 -28.04 -14.63 38.24
CA GLY A 314 -28.61 -13.95 37.05
C GLY A 314 -28.06 -14.29 35.66
N LEU A 315 -28.92 -14.82 34.80
CA LEU A 315 -28.86 -14.78 33.31
C LEU A 315 -30.27 -14.42 32.80
N ASP A 316 -30.42 -13.40 31.94
CA ASP A 316 -31.71 -13.01 31.31
C ASP A 316 -31.52 -12.62 29.82
N LEU A 317 -32.39 -13.12 28.93
CA LEU A 317 -32.29 -13.04 27.46
C LEU A 317 -33.70 -12.88 26.79
N SER A 318 -34.17 -11.64 26.53
CA SER A 318 -35.29 -11.33 25.58
C SER A 318 -35.33 -9.83 25.12
N SER A 319 -36.18 -9.50 24.13
CA SER A 319 -36.00 -8.60 22.95
C SER A 319 -36.45 -7.09 22.96
N SER A 320 -35.92 -6.32 21.99
CA SER A 320 -36.49 -5.25 21.10
C SER A 320 -37.11 -3.93 21.62
N ASP A 321 -36.65 -2.77 21.07
CA ASP A 321 -37.48 -1.61 20.66
C ASP A 321 -36.72 -0.59 19.74
N VAL A 322 -37.43 0.01 18.76
CA VAL A 322 -37.02 1.06 17.81
C VAL A 322 -37.87 2.32 18.06
N MET A 323 -37.34 3.56 17.95
CA MET A 323 -38.13 4.79 17.62
C MET A 323 -37.28 6.04 17.21
N GLN A 324 -37.52 6.50 15.97
CA GLN A 324 -37.64 7.85 15.35
C GLN A 324 -36.89 9.15 15.80
N GLN A 325 -36.49 9.91 14.76
CA GLN A 325 -36.09 11.34 14.75
C GLN A 325 -37.10 12.29 15.40
N VAL A 326 -36.62 13.24 16.22
CA VAL A 326 -37.19 14.60 16.38
C VAL A 326 -36.06 15.57 16.75
N ASP A 327 -36.00 16.72 16.06
CA ASP A 327 -35.07 17.82 16.35
C ASP A 327 -35.76 18.98 17.09
N ALA A 328 -34.95 19.85 17.70
CA ALA A 328 -35.19 21.15 18.33
C ALA A 328 -35.67 21.24 19.81
N GLY A 329 -34.81 21.85 20.66
CA GLY A 329 -35.26 22.80 21.69
C GLY A 329 -34.65 22.73 23.10
N ALA A 330 -33.57 23.50 23.31
CA ALA A 330 -33.20 24.29 24.50
C ALA A 330 -33.19 23.68 25.93
N SER A 331 -32.03 23.68 26.60
CA SER A 331 -31.64 24.57 27.73
C SER A 331 -30.42 24.05 28.53
N GLN A 332 -29.39 24.89 28.71
CA GLN A 332 -28.37 24.80 29.78
C GLN A 332 -28.99 25.18 31.16
N PRO A 333 -28.34 25.11 32.36
CA PRO A 333 -26.92 24.88 32.78
C PRO A 333 -26.84 23.92 34.05
N PRO A 334 -25.78 23.82 34.91
CA PRO A 334 -24.53 24.58 34.98
C PRO A 334 -23.21 23.82 35.18
N ALA A 335 -22.15 24.62 35.00
CA ALA A 335 -20.74 24.37 35.08
C ALA A 335 -20.23 23.83 36.43
N HIS A 336 -19.14 23.06 36.35
CA HIS A 336 -18.15 23.01 37.42
C HIS A 336 -16.81 23.50 36.89
N GLU A 337 -16.37 24.61 37.47
CA GLU A 337 -15.07 25.24 37.29
C GLU A 337 -13.94 24.27 37.63
N GLN A 338 -12.95 24.15 36.73
CA GLN A 338 -11.57 24.01 37.16
C GLN A 338 -10.69 25.04 36.46
N ASP A 339 -9.99 25.74 37.36
CA ASP A 339 -8.94 26.74 37.26
C ASP A 339 -8.22 26.88 35.92
N THR A 340 -8.33 28.09 35.37
CA THR A 340 -7.60 28.55 34.19
C THR A 340 -6.38 29.33 34.67
N SER A 341 -5.18 28.79 34.43
CA SER A 341 -3.99 29.63 34.35
C SER A 341 -3.07 29.16 33.21
N SER A 342 -3.12 29.97 32.15
CA SER A 342 -2.22 30.08 30.99
C SER A 342 -1.92 28.81 30.19
N VAL A 343 -2.85 28.43 29.30
CA VAL A 343 -2.45 27.88 28.00
C VAL A 343 -2.11 29.11 27.14
N ALA A 344 -0.82 29.29 26.85
CA ALA A 344 -0.41 30.23 25.84
C ALA A 344 -1.02 29.77 24.52
N PHE A 345 -1.75 30.65 23.83
CA PHE A 345 -2.10 30.45 22.43
C PHE A 345 -0.78 30.19 21.68
N ILE A 346 -0.66 29.00 21.09
CA ILE A 346 0.42 28.71 20.15
C ILE A 346 0.17 29.64 18.96
N ASP A 347 1.17 30.42 18.61
CA ASP A 347 1.16 31.26 17.40
C ASP A 347 0.98 30.30 16.21
N SER A 348 -0.16 30.39 15.52
CA SER A 348 -0.58 29.45 14.48
C SER A 348 0.10 29.68 13.13
N ASP A 349 1.11 30.55 13.07
CA ASP A 349 1.93 30.76 11.87
C ASP A 349 3.38 30.39 12.21
N LEU A 350 3.83 29.24 11.70
CA LEU A 350 5.25 28.94 11.64
C LEU A 350 5.90 29.95 10.68
N GLY A 351 6.61 30.93 11.23
CA GLY A 351 7.29 31.94 10.41
C GLY A 351 8.50 31.38 9.65
N PRO A 352 9.06 32.11 8.67
CA PRO A 352 10.20 31.68 7.83
C PRO A 352 11.36 31.05 8.61
N ALA A 353 11.73 31.65 9.74
CA ALA A 353 12.81 31.19 10.61
C ALA A 353 12.59 29.77 11.19
N ALA A 354 11.33 29.32 11.28
CA ALA A 354 10.98 27.97 11.70
C ALA A 354 11.36 26.95 10.62
N TYR A 355 11.02 27.20 9.35
CA TYR A 355 11.37 26.33 8.23
C TYR A 355 12.87 26.31 7.98
N GLU A 356 13.55 27.47 8.04
CA GLU A 356 15.01 27.55 7.93
C GLU A 356 15.71 26.67 8.98
N LYS A 357 15.23 26.75 10.23
CA LYS A 357 15.76 25.93 11.33
C LYS A 357 15.45 24.44 11.13
N ALA A 358 14.23 24.10 10.74
CA ALA A 358 13.85 22.71 10.47
C ALA A 358 14.65 22.12 9.30
N LEU A 359 14.93 22.90 8.25
CA LEU A 359 15.77 22.52 7.13
C LEU A 359 17.20 22.19 7.57
N ALA A 360 17.81 23.08 8.36
CA ALA A 360 19.15 22.85 8.92
C ALA A 360 19.18 21.58 9.79
N MET A 361 18.13 21.33 10.57
CA MET A 361 18.00 20.10 11.36
C MET A 361 17.84 18.86 10.48
N SER A 362 17.03 18.90 9.41
CA SER A 362 16.88 17.79 8.48
C SER A 362 18.22 17.36 7.86
N LEU A 363 19.11 18.31 7.57
CA LEU A 363 20.46 18.01 7.07
C LEU A 363 21.38 17.42 8.15
N LEU A 364 21.23 17.82 9.42
CA LEU A 364 21.92 17.17 10.55
C LEU A 364 21.49 15.71 10.75
N PHE A 365 20.24 15.36 10.44
CA PHE A 365 19.79 13.97 10.48
C PHE A 365 20.57 13.09 9.50
N TYR A 366 20.85 13.56 8.28
CA TYR A 366 21.68 12.81 7.35
C TYR A 366 23.11 12.62 7.88
N GLU A 367 23.74 13.66 8.45
CA GLU A 367 25.05 13.52 9.09
C GLU A 367 25.04 12.45 10.20
N ALA A 368 23.95 12.39 10.96
CA ALA A 368 23.77 11.41 12.03
C ALA A 368 23.58 9.97 11.51
N ASN A 369 23.35 9.78 10.21
CA ASN A 369 23.20 8.48 9.54
C ASN A 369 24.43 8.07 8.70
N ARG A 370 25.46 8.91 8.60
CA ARG A 370 26.68 8.57 7.84
C ARG A 370 27.34 7.29 8.38
N SER A 371 27.76 6.40 7.50
CA SER A 371 28.62 5.23 7.78
C SER A 371 30.02 5.47 7.22
N GLY A 372 31.06 4.82 7.74
CA GLY A 372 32.43 4.96 7.28
C GLY A 372 33.34 5.73 8.23
N ASP A 373 34.43 6.25 7.68
CA ASP A 373 35.43 7.08 8.37
C ASP A 373 34.91 8.53 8.45
N LEU A 374 34.57 8.99 9.65
CA LEU A 374 34.03 10.33 9.87
C LEU A 374 35.15 11.27 10.30
N ASP A 375 35.35 12.37 9.56
CA ASP A 375 36.33 13.37 9.95
C ASP A 375 35.91 14.09 11.24
N GLU A 376 36.51 13.68 12.36
CA GLU A 376 36.27 14.25 13.69
C GLU A 376 36.49 15.77 13.76
N ALA A 377 37.24 16.37 12.83
CA ALA A 377 37.50 17.81 12.82
C ALA A 377 36.29 18.63 12.34
N ILE A 378 35.41 18.04 11.52
CA ILE A 378 34.25 18.71 10.90
C ILE A 378 32.91 18.06 11.26
N ASN A 379 32.91 16.87 11.85
CA ASN A 379 31.70 16.16 12.27
C ASN A 379 30.88 16.99 13.29
N ARG A 380 29.64 17.35 12.94
CA ARG A 380 28.73 18.13 13.80
C ARG A 380 27.93 17.25 14.77
N ILE A 381 28.01 15.93 14.65
CA ILE A 381 27.29 14.95 15.48
C ILE A 381 28.26 14.28 16.47
N PRO A 382 28.43 14.83 17.69
CA PRO A 382 29.51 14.44 18.62
C PRO A 382 29.36 13.03 19.20
N TRP A 383 28.20 12.40 19.04
CA TRP A 383 27.90 11.05 19.53
C TRP A 383 27.97 9.98 18.43
N ARG A 384 28.30 10.38 17.19
CA ARG A 384 28.63 9.47 16.08
C ARG A 384 30.15 9.43 15.89
N GLY A 385 30.65 8.25 15.53
CA GLY A 385 32.04 8.04 15.13
C GLY A 385 32.15 7.02 14.01
N ASP A 386 33.38 6.57 13.76
CA ASP A 386 33.68 5.63 12.68
C ASP A 386 32.92 4.31 12.81
N SER A 387 32.32 3.89 11.70
CA SER A 387 31.58 2.62 11.61
C SER A 387 31.73 1.98 10.24
N GLY A 388 31.45 0.67 10.12
CA GLY A 388 31.47 -0.02 8.82
C GLY A 388 32.84 0.00 8.10
N LEU A 389 33.95 0.19 8.82
CA LEU A 389 35.29 0.37 8.23
C LEU A 389 35.84 -0.84 7.43
N ASN A 390 35.13 -1.97 7.47
CA ASN A 390 35.47 -3.18 6.71
C ASN A 390 34.45 -3.50 5.62
N ASP A 391 33.49 -2.62 5.36
CA ASP A 391 32.48 -2.81 4.32
C ASP A 391 33.16 -3.07 2.97
N GLY A 392 32.84 -4.22 2.35
CA GLY A 392 33.41 -4.67 1.06
C GLY A 392 34.77 -5.40 1.11
N ASN A 393 35.43 -5.49 2.28
CA ASN A 393 36.73 -6.15 2.41
C ASN A 393 36.68 -7.68 2.44
N ASP A 394 35.53 -8.28 2.80
CA ASP A 394 35.38 -9.72 2.99
C ASP A 394 34.98 -10.48 1.70
N GLY A 395 34.79 -9.75 0.60
CA GLY A 395 34.33 -10.29 -0.68
C GLY A 395 33.05 -9.63 -1.15
N ILE A 396 32.77 -9.73 -2.45
CA ILE A 396 31.51 -9.26 -3.06
C ILE A 396 30.66 -10.48 -3.44
N TYR A 397 29.37 -10.44 -3.18
CA TYR A 397 28.42 -11.48 -3.58
C TYR A 397 27.68 -11.01 -4.83
N PHE A 398 27.68 -11.83 -5.87
CA PHE A 398 26.87 -11.58 -7.08
C PHE A 398 25.48 -12.21 -6.89
N GLY A 399 24.52 -11.37 -6.51
CA GLY A 399 23.24 -11.75 -5.93
C GLY A 399 23.31 -11.95 -4.42
N ASP A 400 22.40 -12.74 -3.88
CA ASP A 400 22.25 -12.98 -2.44
C ASP A 400 23.51 -13.58 -1.75
N ALA A 401 23.58 -13.45 -0.42
CA ALA A 401 24.69 -13.84 0.46
C ALA A 401 24.91 -15.36 0.59
N SER A 402 25.20 -16.03 -0.53
CA SER A 402 25.45 -17.47 -0.61
C SER A 402 26.90 -17.79 -0.97
N ALA A 403 27.38 -18.96 -0.54
CA ALA A 403 28.74 -19.41 -0.85
C ALA A 403 29.01 -19.53 -2.36
N SER A 404 28.00 -19.81 -3.19
CA SER A 404 28.14 -19.86 -4.65
C SER A 404 28.24 -18.50 -5.31
N ASN A 405 27.73 -17.45 -4.65
CA ASN A 405 27.73 -16.09 -5.19
C ASN A 405 28.97 -15.30 -4.76
N LEU A 406 29.69 -15.76 -3.73
CA LEU A 406 30.84 -15.08 -3.15
C LEU A 406 32.06 -15.05 -4.09
N GLN A 407 32.47 -13.84 -4.45
CA GLN A 407 33.73 -13.52 -5.11
C GLN A 407 34.79 -13.20 -4.05
N ALA A 408 35.30 -14.21 -3.35
CA ALA A 408 36.19 -14.02 -2.18
C ALA A 408 37.52 -13.28 -2.48
N GLY A 409 37.94 -13.25 -3.76
CA GLY A 409 39.13 -12.52 -4.21
C GLY A 409 38.87 -11.06 -4.60
N LEU A 410 37.60 -10.68 -4.74
CA LEU A 410 37.17 -9.35 -5.15
C LEU A 410 36.88 -8.53 -3.91
N ARG A 411 37.63 -7.44 -3.71
CA ARG A 411 37.50 -6.56 -2.55
C ARG A 411 37.32 -5.14 -3.04
N LEU A 412 36.50 -4.39 -2.35
CA LEU A 412 36.18 -3.02 -2.68
C LEU A 412 36.08 -2.21 -1.39
N ASP A 413 36.61 -0.98 -1.40
CA ASP A 413 36.35 -0.05 -0.31
C ASP A 413 34.90 0.43 -0.44
N LEU A 414 34.02 -0.08 0.41
CA LEU A 414 32.62 0.32 0.49
C LEU A 414 32.32 1.09 1.78
N THR A 415 33.33 1.69 2.41
CA THR A 415 33.13 2.66 3.49
C THR A 415 32.48 3.94 2.94
N GLY A 416 31.70 4.64 3.77
CA GLY A 416 30.89 5.80 3.36
C GLY A 416 29.40 5.49 3.27
N GLY A 417 28.63 6.38 2.66
CA GLY A 417 27.19 6.22 2.47
C GLY A 417 26.41 6.34 3.78
N TYR A 418 25.12 5.97 3.74
CA TYR A 418 24.21 6.14 4.86
C TYR A 418 23.71 4.79 5.38
N HIS A 419 23.63 4.65 6.70
CA HIS A 419 22.69 3.73 7.32
C HIS A 419 21.28 4.14 6.92
N ASP A 420 20.43 3.16 6.66
CA ASP A 420 19.12 3.39 6.05
C ASP A 420 18.11 4.03 7.01
N ALA A 421 17.93 3.41 8.17
CA ALA A 421 16.89 3.81 9.11
C ALA A 421 17.41 3.80 10.56
N GLY A 422 16.66 3.23 11.50
CA GLY A 422 17.15 2.96 12.84
C GLY A 422 18.20 1.84 12.93
N ASP A 423 18.49 1.19 11.80
CA ASP A 423 19.40 0.05 11.62
C ASP A 423 20.76 0.49 11.04
N HIS A 424 21.58 -0.47 10.59
CA HIS A 424 22.88 -0.13 10.01
C HIS A 424 23.14 -0.76 8.64
N VAL A 425 22.14 -1.38 8.03
CA VAL A 425 22.25 -1.84 6.65
C VAL A 425 22.29 -0.63 5.72
N LYS A 426 23.03 -0.76 4.63
CA LYS A 426 23.10 0.23 3.57
C LYS A 426 22.29 -0.30 2.39
N PHE A 427 21.03 0.08 2.28
CA PHE A 427 20.15 -0.34 1.18
C PHE A 427 20.24 0.64 0.00
N GLY A 428 20.52 0.12 -1.19
CA GLY A 428 20.83 0.93 -2.38
C GLY A 428 19.62 1.63 -2.98
N LEU A 429 18.46 0.97 -3.05
CA LEU A 429 17.25 1.53 -3.66
C LEU A 429 16.71 2.76 -2.88
N PRO A 430 16.45 2.69 -1.57
CA PRO A 430 16.03 3.87 -0.79
C PRO A 430 17.11 4.96 -0.74
N LEU A 431 18.39 4.60 -0.74
CA LEU A 431 19.47 5.58 -0.85
C LEU A 431 19.42 6.34 -2.18
N ALA A 432 19.23 5.62 -3.29
CA ALA A 432 19.16 6.23 -4.62
C ALA A 432 17.95 7.18 -4.73
N SER A 433 16.77 6.75 -4.28
CA SER A 433 15.58 7.61 -4.22
C SER A 433 15.76 8.84 -3.32
N THR A 434 16.43 8.67 -2.17
CA THR A 434 16.77 9.77 -1.27
C THR A 434 17.65 10.81 -1.96
N LEU A 435 18.73 10.36 -2.62
CA LEU A 435 19.69 11.26 -3.26
C LEU A 435 19.10 11.98 -4.47
N SER A 436 18.27 11.30 -5.27
CA SER A 436 17.58 11.95 -6.38
C SER A 436 16.59 13.01 -5.88
N SER A 437 15.87 12.76 -4.78
CA SER A 437 14.96 13.73 -4.15
C SER A 437 15.70 14.92 -3.54
N LEU A 438 16.81 14.70 -2.83
CA LEU A 438 17.64 15.79 -2.28
C LEU A 438 18.23 16.66 -3.40
N ALA A 439 18.76 16.03 -4.46
CA ALA A 439 19.28 16.75 -5.61
C ALA A 439 18.18 17.55 -6.34
N TRP A 440 17.00 16.95 -6.55
CA TRP A 440 15.87 17.62 -7.18
C TRP A 440 15.38 18.80 -6.33
N GLY A 441 15.24 18.63 -5.02
CA GLY A 441 14.89 19.71 -4.10
C GLY A 441 15.91 20.85 -4.16
N GLY A 442 17.20 20.54 -4.22
CA GLY A 442 18.27 21.53 -4.39
C GLY A 442 18.20 22.32 -5.69
N LEU A 443 17.85 21.65 -6.79
CA LEU A 443 17.67 22.27 -8.10
C LEU A 443 16.40 23.13 -8.15
N ALA A 444 15.29 22.62 -7.62
CA ALA A 444 13.98 23.27 -7.68
C ALA A 444 13.87 24.46 -6.71
N PHE A 445 14.44 24.34 -5.52
CA PHE A 445 14.27 25.30 -4.41
C PHE A 445 15.61 25.90 -3.95
N SER A 446 16.51 26.16 -4.90
CA SER A 446 17.85 26.69 -4.63
C SER A 446 17.84 27.98 -3.81
N GLU A 447 16.85 28.86 -4.01
CA GLU A 447 16.67 30.08 -3.24
C GLU A 447 16.32 29.78 -1.77
N GLY A 448 15.45 28.80 -1.52
CA GLY A 448 15.12 28.35 -0.16
C GLY A 448 16.33 27.84 0.63
N TYR A 449 17.18 27.03 0.00
CA TYR A 449 18.46 26.61 0.61
C TYR A 449 19.41 27.78 0.86
N ALA A 450 19.46 28.75 -0.06
CA ALA A 450 20.30 29.93 0.09
C ALA A 450 19.82 30.86 1.24
N ILE A 451 18.51 31.06 1.37
CA ILE A 451 17.88 31.84 2.46
C ILE A 451 18.21 31.19 3.82
N ALA A 452 18.04 29.88 3.93
CA ALA A 452 18.37 29.15 5.14
C ALA A 452 19.88 29.03 5.41
N GLY A 453 20.71 29.40 4.44
CA GLY A 453 22.17 29.24 4.50
C GLY A 453 22.57 27.77 4.63
N GLN A 454 21.88 26.87 3.92
CA GLN A 454 22.06 25.40 3.98
C GLN A 454 22.49 24.79 2.64
N THR A 455 22.91 25.61 1.66
CA THR A 455 23.38 25.13 0.35
C THR A 455 24.60 24.22 0.47
N ASP A 456 25.59 24.60 1.28
CA ASP A 456 26.82 23.80 1.45
C ASP A 456 26.52 22.48 2.16
N GLU A 457 25.66 22.49 3.18
CA GLU A 457 25.20 21.30 3.88
C GLU A 457 24.43 20.32 2.96
N LEU A 458 23.61 20.85 2.05
CA LEU A 458 22.95 20.03 1.03
C LEU A 458 23.98 19.38 0.11
N LEU A 459 24.93 20.16 -0.43
CA LEU A 459 25.96 19.65 -1.33
C LEU A 459 26.82 18.58 -0.66
N ASP A 460 27.19 18.77 0.60
CA ASP A 460 27.94 17.79 1.39
C ASP A 460 27.12 16.52 1.68
N THR A 461 25.82 16.67 1.92
CA THR A 461 24.89 15.55 2.14
C THR A 461 24.75 14.71 0.88
N VAL A 462 24.51 15.34 -0.27
CA VAL A 462 24.41 14.64 -1.56
C VAL A 462 25.74 14.00 -1.93
N ARG A 463 26.86 14.72 -1.77
CA ARG A 463 28.21 14.22 -2.10
C ARG A 463 28.55 12.95 -1.33
N TRP A 464 28.25 12.90 -0.03
CA TRP A 464 28.53 11.72 0.79
C TRP A 464 27.85 10.45 0.27
N GLY A 465 26.62 10.59 -0.21
CA GLY A 465 25.88 9.48 -0.82
C GLY A 465 26.39 9.13 -2.21
N THR A 466 26.63 10.12 -3.06
CA THR A 466 27.13 9.88 -4.43
C THR A 466 28.54 9.33 -4.46
N ASP A 467 29.43 9.73 -3.54
CA ASP A 467 30.75 9.13 -3.39
C ASP A 467 30.66 7.63 -3.05
N TYR A 468 29.68 7.24 -2.24
CA TYR A 468 29.43 5.82 -1.97
C TYR A 468 28.88 5.08 -3.20
N LEU A 469 27.93 5.67 -3.94
CA LEU A 469 27.43 5.06 -5.18
C LEU A 469 28.55 4.87 -6.21
N LEU A 470 29.46 5.86 -6.35
CA LEU A 470 30.64 5.77 -7.21
C LEU A 470 31.60 4.66 -6.77
N LYS A 471 31.82 4.48 -5.46
CA LYS A 471 32.60 3.36 -4.93
C LYS A 471 31.94 2.03 -5.27
N ALA A 472 30.63 1.93 -5.07
CA ALA A 472 29.84 0.71 -5.27
C ALA A 472 29.68 0.27 -6.73
N HIS A 473 29.82 1.20 -7.67
CA HIS A 473 29.68 0.95 -9.11
C HIS A 473 31.02 0.66 -9.78
N GLN A 474 31.14 -0.53 -10.37
CA GLN A 474 32.37 -0.99 -11.00
C GLN A 474 32.16 -1.09 -12.51
N MET A 475 33.02 -0.39 -13.25
CA MET A 475 33.01 -0.35 -14.71
C MET A 475 34.25 -1.03 -15.30
N ASP A 476 34.08 -1.64 -16.47
CA ASP A 476 35.19 -2.18 -17.24
C ASP A 476 36.01 -1.06 -17.93
N SER A 477 37.06 -1.46 -18.65
CA SER A 477 37.90 -0.50 -19.39
C SER A 477 37.20 0.20 -20.57
N GLU A 478 36.03 -0.29 -20.98
CA GLU A 478 35.18 0.32 -22.02
C GLU A 478 34.12 1.26 -21.43
N GLY A 479 34.05 1.39 -20.10
CA GLY A 479 33.07 2.23 -19.41
C GLY A 479 31.70 1.57 -19.23
N LYS A 480 31.60 0.24 -19.35
CA LYS A 480 30.36 -0.50 -19.10
C LYS A 480 30.33 -1.06 -17.70
N THR A 481 29.14 -1.13 -17.10
CA THR A 481 28.94 -1.73 -15.77
C THR A 481 29.31 -3.22 -15.78
N GLU A 482 30.28 -3.62 -14.95
CA GLU A 482 30.58 -5.04 -14.67
C GLU A 482 29.65 -5.58 -13.59
N TYR A 483 29.49 -4.83 -12.50
CA TYR A 483 28.57 -5.10 -11.40
C TYR A 483 28.34 -3.82 -10.58
N PHE A 484 27.26 -3.83 -9.81
CA PHE A 484 26.92 -2.71 -8.92
C PHE A 484 26.52 -3.25 -7.54
N VAL A 485 27.24 -2.81 -6.50
CA VAL A 485 26.94 -3.21 -5.11
C VAL A 485 25.75 -2.40 -4.59
N VAL A 486 24.64 -3.08 -4.34
CA VAL A 486 23.35 -2.44 -4.00
C VAL A 486 22.99 -2.64 -2.53
N GLN A 487 23.72 -3.46 -1.78
CA GLN A 487 23.50 -3.64 -0.35
C GLN A 487 24.81 -3.94 0.37
N VAL A 488 25.00 -3.34 1.55
CA VAL A 488 26.04 -3.79 2.50
C VAL A 488 25.42 -4.02 3.88
N GLY A 489 25.56 -5.25 4.38
CA GLY A 489 24.91 -5.72 5.59
C GLY A 489 23.83 -6.76 5.29
N ASP A 490 23.64 -7.70 6.21
CA ASP A 490 22.51 -8.63 6.19
C ASP A 490 21.42 -8.10 7.13
N GLY A 491 20.21 -7.87 6.60
CA GLY A 491 19.13 -7.24 7.37
C GLY A 491 18.74 -8.02 8.62
N HIS A 492 18.64 -9.34 8.53
CA HIS A 492 18.25 -10.15 9.69
C HIS A 492 19.32 -10.16 10.77
N ALA A 493 20.59 -10.29 10.39
CA ALA A 493 21.71 -10.28 11.31
C ALA A 493 21.90 -8.90 11.95
N ASP A 494 21.76 -7.82 11.17
CA ASP A 494 21.80 -6.44 11.69
C ASP A 494 20.67 -6.21 12.69
N HIS A 495 19.46 -6.60 12.33
CA HIS A 495 18.26 -6.33 13.13
C HIS A 495 18.18 -7.16 14.40
N ALA A 496 18.90 -8.28 14.48
CA ALA A 496 19.05 -9.08 15.69
C ALA A 496 19.86 -8.38 16.81
N HIS A 497 20.53 -7.26 16.50
CA HIS A 497 21.31 -6.47 17.45
C HIS A 497 20.67 -5.09 17.70
N TRP A 498 20.74 -4.64 18.95
CA TRP A 498 20.41 -3.27 19.34
C TRP A 498 21.64 -2.62 19.97
N SER A 499 22.45 -1.96 19.15
CA SER A 499 23.71 -1.33 19.55
C SER A 499 24.10 -0.23 18.56
N SER A 500 24.96 0.71 18.95
CA SER A 500 25.49 1.71 18.00
C SER A 500 26.36 1.06 16.91
N PRO A 501 26.45 1.66 15.71
CA PRO A 501 27.17 1.08 14.58
C PRO A 501 28.68 0.97 14.83
N GLU A 502 29.25 1.86 15.65
CA GLU A 502 30.68 1.88 16.01
C GLU A 502 31.09 0.64 16.83
N LYS A 503 30.13 -0.06 17.44
CA LYS A 503 30.35 -1.26 18.26
C LYS A 503 29.96 -2.55 17.55
N GLN A 504 29.46 -2.46 16.33
CA GLN A 504 28.95 -3.60 15.60
C GLN A 504 30.11 -4.45 15.06
N SER A 505 30.06 -5.75 15.30
CA SER A 505 31.11 -6.70 14.89
C SER A 505 30.57 -7.87 14.06
N ILE A 506 29.33 -7.78 13.58
CA ILE A 506 28.75 -8.81 12.73
C ILE A 506 29.34 -8.75 11.32
N PRO A 507 29.34 -9.87 10.57
CA PRO A 507 29.61 -9.83 9.14
C PRO A 507 28.63 -8.91 8.41
N ARG A 508 29.14 -8.10 7.50
CA ARG A 508 28.36 -7.16 6.69
C ARG A 508 28.62 -7.45 5.20
N PRO A 509 27.95 -8.46 4.62
CA PRO A 509 28.22 -8.87 3.24
C PRO A 509 27.85 -7.76 2.25
N ALA A 510 28.65 -7.61 1.21
CA ALA A 510 28.40 -6.69 0.10
C ALA A 510 27.72 -7.44 -1.06
N LEU A 511 26.48 -7.10 -1.37
CA LEU A 511 25.63 -7.80 -2.34
C LEU A 511 25.46 -6.94 -3.59
N ALA A 512 25.72 -7.53 -4.75
CA ALA A 512 25.78 -6.84 -6.02
C ALA A 512 24.87 -7.46 -7.08
N ILE A 513 24.35 -6.61 -7.95
CA ILE A 513 23.68 -7.02 -9.18
C ILE A 513 24.69 -7.14 -10.32
N THR A 514 24.42 -8.07 -11.24
CA THR A 514 25.24 -8.36 -12.44
C THR A 514 24.32 -8.65 -13.63
N ALA A 515 24.88 -8.84 -14.84
CA ALA A 515 24.09 -9.21 -16.01
C ALA A 515 23.24 -10.48 -15.81
N GLU A 516 23.76 -11.46 -15.06
CA GLU A 516 23.06 -12.72 -14.73
C GLU A 516 22.14 -12.60 -13.51
N LYS A 517 22.33 -11.55 -12.70
CA LYS A 517 21.59 -11.22 -11.49
C LYS A 517 21.16 -9.75 -11.56
N PRO A 518 20.26 -9.39 -12.49
CA PRO A 518 19.92 -8.00 -12.80
C PRO A 518 19.16 -7.30 -11.68
N GLY A 519 19.10 -5.97 -11.78
CA GLY A 519 18.35 -5.09 -10.87
C GLY A 519 18.16 -3.72 -11.52
N SER A 520 17.24 -3.64 -12.48
CA SER A 520 16.96 -2.44 -13.26
C SER A 520 16.42 -1.30 -12.41
N ASP A 521 15.57 -1.62 -11.44
CA ASP A 521 15.04 -0.70 -10.43
C ASP A 521 16.17 0.08 -9.74
N VAL A 522 16.98 -0.59 -8.93
CA VAL A 522 18.04 0.04 -8.15
C VAL A 522 19.15 0.64 -9.02
N ALA A 523 19.44 0.07 -10.19
CA ALA A 523 20.41 0.62 -11.12
C ALA A 523 19.92 1.92 -11.77
N ALA A 524 18.67 1.97 -12.24
CA ALA A 524 18.09 3.14 -12.87
C ALA A 524 17.74 4.23 -11.85
N ALA A 525 17.30 3.87 -10.63
CA ALA A 525 17.18 4.80 -9.52
C ALA A 525 18.55 5.44 -9.17
N SER A 526 19.62 4.63 -9.15
CA SER A 526 20.97 5.15 -8.89
C SER A 526 21.49 6.02 -10.04
N ALA A 527 21.13 5.69 -11.29
CA ALA A 527 21.40 6.55 -12.43
C ALA A 527 20.67 7.89 -12.31
N ALA A 528 19.40 7.89 -11.90
CA ALA A 528 18.63 9.11 -11.63
C ALA A 528 19.31 9.97 -10.55
N ALA A 529 19.72 9.35 -9.44
CA ALA A 529 20.41 10.03 -8.35
C ALA A 529 21.71 10.70 -8.80
N LEU A 530 22.56 9.97 -9.53
CA LEU A 530 23.83 10.48 -10.03
C LEU A 530 23.64 11.56 -11.11
N ALA A 531 22.67 11.40 -12.01
CA ALA A 531 22.37 12.38 -13.04
C ALA A 531 21.81 13.68 -12.46
N ALA A 532 20.81 13.62 -11.56
CA ALA A 532 20.29 14.79 -10.86
C ALA A 532 21.39 15.49 -10.03
N SER A 533 22.20 14.72 -9.32
CA SER A 533 23.34 15.26 -8.56
C SER A 533 24.37 15.91 -9.46
N SER A 534 24.63 15.36 -10.65
CA SER A 534 25.55 15.95 -11.62
C SER A 534 25.14 17.38 -12.01
N MET A 535 23.84 17.62 -12.16
CA MET A 535 23.32 18.97 -12.44
C MET A 535 23.54 19.88 -11.23
N LEU A 536 23.17 19.42 -10.02
CA LEU A 536 23.32 20.19 -8.79
C LEU A 536 24.78 20.65 -8.59
N PHE A 537 25.75 19.74 -8.73
CA PHE A 537 27.17 20.08 -8.59
C PHE A 537 27.69 20.96 -9.73
N ARG A 538 27.18 20.79 -10.95
CA ARG A 538 27.53 21.64 -12.08
C ARG A 538 27.08 23.08 -11.87
N ASP A 539 25.86 23.29 -11.37
CA ASP A 539 25.31 24.62 -11.06
C ASP A 539 26.13 25.35 -9.98
N HIS A 540 26.80 24.58 -9.11
CA HIS A 540 27.69 25.09 -8.06
C HIS A 540 29.19 25.05 -8.44
N GLY A 541 29.50 24.80 -9.71
CA GLY A 541 30.84 24.96 -10.28
C GLY A 541 31.78 23.75 -10.13
N ASP A 542 31.34 22.62 -9.57
CA ASP A 542 32.12 21.38 -9.52
C ASP A 542 31.88 20.51 -10.77
N VAL A 543 32.31 21.05 -11.90
CA VAL A 543 32.09 20.46 -13.23
C VAL A 543 32.77 19.10 -13.39
N ALA A 544 33.96 18.91 -12.83
CA ALA A 544 34.71 17.67 -12.99
C ALA A 544 34.04 16.51 -12.22
N TYR A 545 33.54 16.78 -11.02
CA TYR A 545 32.77 15.79 -10.28
C TYR A 545 31.44 15.50 -10.97
N ALA A 546 30.74 16.54 -11.44
CA ALA A 546 29.51 16.39 -12.22
C ALA A 546 29.70 15.50 -13.47
N ASP A 547 30.77 15.69 -14.24
CA ASP A 547 31.08 14.86 -15.40
C ASP A 547 31.32 13.38 -15.01
N ASN A 548 31.95 13.14 -13.86
CA ASN A 548 32.17 11.79 -13.33
C ASN A 548 30.84 11.14 -12.93
N LEU A 549 29.99 11.85 -12.19
CA LEU A 549 28.66 11.37 -11.81
C LEU A 549 27.81 11.03 -13.05
N LEU A 550 27.79 11.91 -14.06
CA LEU A 550 27.02 11.70 -15.27
C LEU A 550 27.52 10.50 -16.08
N SER A 551 28.83 10.25 -16.12
CA SER A 551 29.40 9.07 -16.77
C SER A 551 28.96 7.77 -16.10
N HIS A 552 28.96 7.73 -14.77
CA HIS A 552 28.49 6.57 -14.01
C HIS A 552 26.97 6.39 -14.15
N ALA A 553 26.21 7.50 -14.15
CA ALA A 553 24.76 7.49 -14.37
C ALA A 553 24.41 6.83 -15.71
N GLN A 554 25.08 7.24 -16.80
CA GLN A 554 24.88 6.64 -18.12
C GLN A 554 25.16 5.13 -18.11
N ALA A 555 26.30 4.72 -17.57
CA ALA A 555 26.68 3.30 -17.57
C ALA A 555 25.76 2.42 -16.71
N LEU A 556 25.22 2.94 -15.60
CA LEU A 556 24.20 2.24 -14.80
C LEU A 556 22.87 2.16 -15.53
N PHE A 557 22.46 3.25 -16.19
CA PHE A 557 21.21 3.28 -16.96
C PHE A 557 21.26 2.30 -18.14
N ASP A 558 22.33 2.32 -18.93
CA ASP A 558 22.53 1.40 -20.05
C ASP A 558 22.51 -0.07 -19.57
N PHE A 559 23.09 -0.34 -18.40
CA PHE A 559 23.04 -1.67 -17.77
C PHE A 559 21.62 -2.07 -17.33
N ALA A 560 20.87 -1.15 -16.73
CA ALA A 560 19.49 -1.36 -16.31
C ALA A 560 18.55 -1.67 -17.48
N GLU A 561 18.70 -0.94 -18.59
CA GLU A 561 17.95 -1.15 -19.83
C GLU A 561 18.32 -2.47 -20.51
N GLN A 562 19.61 -2.81 -20.56
CA GLN A 562 20.10 -4.00 -21.25
C GLN A 562 19.78 -5.30 -20.50
N TYR A 563 19.86 -5.30 -19.17
CA TYR A 563 19.69 -6.47 -18.33
C TYR A 563 18.50 -6.28 -17.39
N GLN A 564 17.29 -6.52 -17.91
CA GLN A 564 16.07 -6.23 -17.18
C GLN A 564 15.70 -7.26 -16.10
N GLY A 565 15.36 -6.76 -14.91
CA GLY A 565 14.83 -7.56 -13.81
C GLY A 565 14.80 -6.79 -12.49
N LYS A 566 13.99 -7.25 -11.52
CA LYS A 566 13.92 -6.65 -10.18
C LYS A 566 15.17 -7.03 -9.37
N TYR A 567 15.80 -6.10 -8.67
CA TYR A 567 16.98 -6.45 -7.86
C TYR A 567 16.62 -7.39 -6.70
N SER A 568 15.38 -7.30 -6.20
CA SER A 568 14.88 -8.12 -5.11
C SER A 568 14.65 -9.57 -5.52
N ASP A 569 14.62 -9.91 -6.81
CA ASP A 569 14.68 -11.29 -7.30
C ASP A 569 16.12 -11.83 -7.34
N SER A 570 17.08 -10.93 -7.59
CA SER A 570 18.52 -11.24 -7.58
C SER A 570 19.09 -11.38 -6.16
N ILE A 571 18.52 -10.63 -5.22
CA ILE A 571 18.87 -10.60 -3.80
C ILE A 571 17.59 -10.80 -2.96
N PRO A 572 17.02 -12.03 -2.89
CA PRO A 572 15.75 -12.27 -2.18
C PRO A 572 15.77 -11.91 -0.69
N SER A 573 16.94 -11.88 -0.06
CA SER A 573 17.10 -11.46 1.34
C SER A 573 16.66 -10.02 1.61
N VAL A 574 16.54 -9.18 0.58
CA VAL A 574 16.10 -7.78 0.70
C VAL A 574 14.58 -7.61 0.75
N GLN A 575 13.82 -8.62 0.29
CA GLN A 575 12.37 -8.53 0.12
C GLN A 575 11.59 -8.17 1.40
N PRO A 576 11.97 -8.63 2.61
CA PRO A 576 11.29 -8.22 3.84
C PRO A 576 11.49 -6.75 4.23
N PHE A 577 12.39 -6.03 3.56
CA PHE A 577 12.77 -4.65 3.88
C PHE A 577 12.40 -3.71 2.73
N TYR A 578 13.02 -3.89 1.55
CA TYR A 578 12.89 -3.02 0.38
C TYR A 578 12.62 -3.85 -0.89
N ASN A 579 11.54 -4.63 -0.89
CA ASN A 579 11.11 -5.32 -2.10
C ASN A 579 10.71 -4.33 -3.20
N SER A 580 11.11 -4.59 -4.45
CA SER A 580 10.56 -3.87 -5.61
C SER A 580 9.11 -4.31 -5.86
N TRP A 581 8.13 -3.54 -5.40
CA TRP A 581 6.71 -3.85 -5.57
C TRP A 581 6.21 -3.36 -6.93
N SER A 582 6.43 -2.08 -7.24
CA SER A 582 6.08 -1.42 -8.51
C SER A 582 6.71 -2.10 -9.73
N GLY A 583 7.93 -2.60 -9.59
CA GLY A 583 8.74 -3.10 -10.69
C GLY A 583 9.97 -2.24 -10.92
N PHE A 584 10.22 -1.91 -12.19
CA PHE A 584 11.40 -1.13 -12.59
C PHE A 584 11.11 -0.21 -13.78
N GLN A 585 9.88 -0.18 -14.29
CA GLN A 585 9.56 0.59 -15.49
C GLN A 585 9.54 2.08 -15.16
N ASP A 586 8.99 2.40 -14.00
CA ASP A 586 9.05 3.68 -13.31
C ASP A 586 10.48 4.16 -13.09
N GLU A 587 11.40 3.36 -12.55
CA GLU A 587 12.80 3.79 -12.41
C GLU A 587 13.50 3.97 -13.76
N LEU A 588 13.20 3.14 -14.77
CA LEU A 588 13.76 3.31 -16.13
C LEU A 588 13.26 4.60 -16.78
N ALA A 589 11.98 4.95 -16.65
CA ALA A 589 11.47 6.22 -17.16
C ALA A 589 12.06 7.42 -16.38
N PHE A 590 12.05 7.35 -15.05
CA PHE A 590 12.57 8.39 -14.17
C PHE A 590 14.08 8.63 -14.40
N GLY A 591 14.85 7.54 -14.45
CA GLY A 591 16.28 7.56 -14.72
C GLY A 591 16.59 8.10 -16.10
N GLY A 592 15.81 7.74 -17.13
CA GLY A 592 15.96 8.25 -18.49
C GLY A 592 15.77 9.77 -18.56
N LEU A 593 14.73 10.30 -17.89
CA LEU A 593 14.48 11.74 -17.85
C LEU A 593 15.57 12.53 -17.12
N TRP A 594 16.05 12.03 -15.98
CA TRP A 594 17.17 12.65 -15.29
C TRP A 594 18.47 12.58 -16.08
N LEU A 595 18.73 11.45 -16.76
CA LEU A 595 19.89 11.30 -17.62
C LEU A 595 19.83 12.28 -18.80
N ALA A 596 18.65 12.44 -19.41
CA ALA A 596 18.42 13.45 -20.44
C ALA A 596 18.75 14.86 -19.94
N ARG A 597 18.19 15.27 -18.79
CA ARG A 597 18.50 16.57 -18.17
C ARG A 597 19.98 16.74 -17.85
N GLY A 598 20.63 15.70 -17.33
CA GLY A 598 22.07 15.70 -17.03
C GLY A 598 22.93 15.87 -18.29
N PHE A 599 22.57 15.20 -19.39
CA PHE A 599 23.21 15.37 -20.69
C PHE A 599 23.04 16.78 -21.23
N GLU A 600 21.83 17.31 -21.21
CA GLU A 600 21.51 18.66 -21.67
C GLU A 600 22.27 19.73 -20.85
N ALA A 601 22.34 19.57 -19.53
CA ALA A 601 23.13 20.43 -18.65
C ALA A 601 24.65 20.35 -18.94
N ALA A 602 25.12 19.22 -19.49
CA ALA A 602 26.49 19.04 -19.97
C ALA A 602 26.67 19.42 -21.45
N GLU A 603 25.70 20.12 -22.05
CA GLU A 603 25.69 20.52 -23.46
C GLU A 603 25.79 19.33 -24.45
N LYS A 604 25.23 18.17 -24.05
CA LYS A 604 25.10 16.96 -24.86
C LYS A 604 23.64 16.71 -25.22
N ASP A 605 23.42 15.87 -26.23
CA ASP A 605 22.07 15.47 -26.64
C ASP A 605 21.54 14.35 -25.74
N GLY A 606 20.40 14.60 -25.10
CA GLY A 606 19.69 13.64 -24.25
C GLY A 606 18.31 13.25 -24.81
N SER A 607 17.98 13.65 -26.04
CA SER A 607 16.61 13.52 -26.57
C SER A 607 16.11 12.08 -26.61
N ASP A 608 16.97 11.12 -26.92
CA ASP A 608 16.58 9.72 -27.05
C ASP A 608 16.13 9.15 -25.69
N TYR A 609 16.88 9.40 -24.61
CA TYR A 609 16.49 9.00 -23.25
C TYR A 609 15.14 9.60 -22.84
N ARG A 610 14.90 10.85 -23.23
CA ARG A 610 13.67 11.58 -22.92
C ARG A 610 12.46 11.02 -23.69
N ILE A 611 12.63 10.75 -24.98
CA ILE A 611 11.57 10.17 -25.83
C ILE A 611 11.25 8.74 -25.37
N ASP A 612 12.28 7.92 -25.12
CA ASP A 612 12.08 6.55 -24.64
C ASP A 612 11.35 6.53 -23.29
N ALA A 613 11.68 7.46 -22.38
CA ALA A 613 10.97 7.59 -21.10
C ALA A 613 9.50 8.00 -21.27
N GLN A 614 9.19 8.91 -22.20
CA GLN A 614 7.80 9.29 -22.53
C GLN A 614 7.02 8.10 -23.11
N GLU A 615 7.59 7.40 -24.08
CA GLU A 615 6.97 6.22 -24.69
C GLU A 615 6.72 5.13 -23.64
N ARG A 616 7.71 4.89 -22.76
CA ARG A 616 7.58 3.96 -21.63
C ARG A 616 6.46 4.39 -20.68
N TYR A 617 6.38 5.68 -20.35
CA TYR A 617 5.32 6.19 -19.48
C TYR A 617 3.94 5.93 -20.05
N HIS A 618 3.68 6.29 -21.30
CA HIS A 618 2.39 6.07 -21.93
C HIS A 618 2.03 4.59 -22.11
N ALA A 619 3.02 3.73 -22.36
CA ALA A 619 2.78 2.32 -22.62
C ALA A 619 2.63 1.47 -21.35
N MET A 620 3.28 1.85 -20.24
CA MET A 620 3.49 0.95 -19.10
C MET A 620 3.25 1.56 -17.72
N ILE A 621 3.15 2.89 -17.58
CA ILE A 621 3.21 3.55 -16.26
C ILE A 621 2.01 4.47 -16.01
N GLY A 622 1.59 5.25 -17.00
CA GLY A 622 0.60 6.32 -16.84
C GLY A 622 -0.73 5.88 -16.23
N GLY A 623 -1.52 6.84 -15.75
CA GLY A 623 -2.70 6.58 -14.94
C GLY A 623 -2.35 6.44 -13.45
N LEU A 624 -1.75 7.48 -12.88
CA LEU A 624 -1.33 7.53 -11.48
C LEU A 624 -2.47 7.20 -10.52
N ASN A 625 -2.17 6.44 -9.46
CA ASN A 625 -3.12 6.20 -8.38
C ASN A 625 -3.28 7.47 -7.53
N THR A 626 -4.45 8.09 -7.64
CA THR A 626 -4.77 9.36 -6.98
C THR A 626 -4.79 9.28 -5.44
N SER A 627 -4.86 8.07 -4.86
CA SER A 627 -4.80 7.84 -3.40
C SER A 627 -3.42 7.44 -2.88
N TRP A 628 -2.42 7.29 -3.75
CA TRP A 628 -1.06 6.87 -3.40
C TRP A 628 -0.05 8.02 -3.54
N ALA A 629 1.24 7.75 -3.31
CA ALA A 629 2.28 8.78 -3.20
C ALA A 629 3.65 8.33 -3.74
N PRO A 630 4.49 9.29 -4.20
CA PRO A 630 5.89 9.05 -4.50
C PRO A 630 6.65 8.53 -3.28
N ASN A 631 7.46 7.51 -3.49
CA ASN A 631 8.28 6.90 -2.45
C ASN A 631 9.52 6.22 -3.07
N TRP A 632 10.27 5.44 -2.28
CA TRP A 632 11.48 4.78 -2.74
C TRP A 632 11.25 3.66 -3.76
N ASP A 633 10.05 3.12 -3.82
CA ASP A 633 9.64 2.03 -4.72
C ASP A 633 8.94 2.53 -5.97
N ASP A 634 8.17 3.62 -5.89
CA ASP A 634 7.32 4.09 -7.00
C ASP A 634 7.76 5.48 -7.50
N ALA A 635 8.54 5.48 -8.59
CA ALA A 635 9.00 6.70 -9.25
C ALA A 635 8.02 7.26 -10.31
N SER A 636 6.82 6.69 -10.45
CA SER A 636 5.84 7.06 -11.49
C SER A 636 5.39 8.52 -11.36
N TYR A 637 5.14 9.00 -10.13
CA TYR A 637 4.73 10.38 -9.86
C TYR A 637 5.82 11.38 -10.24
N GLY A 638 7.07 11.08 -9.88
CA GLY A 638 8.23 11.90 -10.27
C GLY A 638 8.40 11.94 -11.78
N THR A 639 8.25 10.80 -12.45
CA THR A 639 8.30 10.67 -13.91
C THR A 639 7.24 11.55 -14.58
N ALA A 640 5.98 11.48 -14.11
CA ALA A 640 4.90 12.28 -14.65
C ALA A 640 5.14 13.78 -14.50
N VAL A 641 5.63 14.22 -13.34
CA VAL A 641 6.00 15.64 -13.11
C VAL A 641 7.11 16.05 -14.08
N LEU A 642 8.18 15.25 -14.25
CA LEU A 642 9.27 15.56 -15.17
C LEU A 642 8.80 15.64 -16.63
N LEU A 643 7.93 14.73 -17.08
CA LEU A 643 7.34 14.76 -18.43
C LEU A 643 6.47 16.01 -18.64
N ALA A 644 5.65 16.37 -17.65
CA ALA A 644 4.86 17.59 -17.69
C ALA A 644 5.75 18.84 -17.76
N GLN A 645 6.85 18.88 -17.00
CA GLN A 645 7.82 19.99 -17.01
C GLN A 645 8.58 20.11 -18.33
N ASP A 646 9.13 19.00 -18.81
CA ASP A 646 10.15 19.04 -19.87
C ASP A 646 9.58 18.92 -21.27
N MET A 647 8.41 18.27 -21.40
CA MET A 647 7.83 17.92 -22.69
C MET A 647 6.46 18.53 -22.93
N ASP A 648 5.90 19.26 -21.95
CA ASP A 648 4.50 19.73 -21.97
C ASP A 648 3.53 18.56 -22.26
N ASP A 649 3.85 17.39 -21.70
CA ASP A 649 3.09 16.17 -21.90
C ASP A 649 1.72 16.28 -21.24
N GLN A 650 0.68 16.36 -22.07
CA GLN A 650 -0.69 16.60 -21.59
C GLN A 650 -1.26 15.39 -20.84
N SER A 651 -0.82 14.17 -21.14
CA SER A 651 -1.28 12.97 -20.42
C SER A 651 -0.66 12.92 -19.03
N ALA A 652 0.66 13.16 -18.95
CA ALA A 652 1.36 13.21 -17.67
C ALA A 652 0.85 14.38 -16.82
N LEU A 653 0.60 15.55 -17.42
CA LEU A 653 0.00 16.70 -16.74
C LEU A 653 -1.40 16.38 -16.20
N PHE A 654 -2.23 15.68 -16.98
CA PHE A 654 -3.55 15.25 -16.52
C PHE A 654 -3.46 14.32 -15.30
N ASP A 655 -2.53 13.35 -15.34
CA ASP A 655 -2.30 12.44 -14.22
C ASP A 655 -1.81 13.20 -12.97
N VAL A 656 -0.85 14.11 -13.12
CA VAL A 656 -0.32 14.96 -12.03
C VAL A 656 -1.43 15.82 -11.42
N SER A 657 -2.22 16.51 -12.25
CA SER A 657 -3.33 17.34 -11.76
C SER A 657 -4.40 16.50 -11.07
N SER A 658 -4.79 15.36 -11.63
CA SER A 658 -5.79 14.47 -11.01
C SER A 658 -5.32 13.95 -9.66
N TRP A 659 -4.05 13.54 -9.57
CA TRP A 659 -3.43 13.11 -8.32
C TRP A 659 -3.39 14.23 -7.28
N LEU A 660 -2.83 15.40 -7.61
CA LEU A 660 -2.72 16.49 -6.65
C LEU A 660 -4.09 17.08 -6.27
N ASP A 661 -5.05 17.17 -7.18
CA ASP A 661 -6.41 17.62 -6.87
C ASP A 661 -7.12 16.68 -5.88
N SER A 662 -6.93 15.36 -6.02
CA SER A 662 -7.40 14.37 -5.06
C SER A 662 -6.70 14.51 -3.70
N TRP A 663 -5.42 14.89 -3.66
CA TRP A 663 -4.70 15.14 -2.40
C TRP A 663 -5.07 16.45 -1.73
N VAL A 664 -5.42 17.48 -2.51
CA VAL A 664 -5.97 18.74 -2.00
C VAL A 664 -7.35 18.49 -1.38
N SER A 665 -8.23 17.82 -2.10
CA SER A 665 -9.64 17.64 -1.70
C SER A 665 -9.89 16.50 -0.71
N GLY A 666 -9.07 15.44 -0.76
CA GLY A 666 -9.35 14.15 -0.12
C GLY A 666 -10.33 13.28 -0.91
N ASP A 667 -10.93 13.78 -1.99
CA ASP A 667 -11.89 13.04 -2.80
C ASP A 667 -11.16 12.17 -3.83
N GLN A 668 -11.42 10.86 -3.81
CA GLN A 668 -10.64 9.86 -4.56
C GLN A 668 -9.13 9.91 -4.25
N GLY A 669 -8.76 10.55 -3.13
CA GLY A 669 -7.39 10.69 -2.64
C GLY A 669 -7.18 9.95 -1.31
N PRO A 670 -6.04 10.20 -0.64
CA PRO A 670 -5.77 9.63 0.67
C PRO A 670 -6.80 10.09 1.70
N GLN A 671 -6.98 9.31 2.77
CA GLN A 671 -7.82 9.74 3.88
C GLN A 671 -7.21 10.97 4.55
N VAL A 672 -8.02 12.02 4.70
CA VAL A 672 -7.58 13.25 5.37
C VAL A 672 -8.10 13.26 6.80
N THR A 673 -7.20 13.38 7.78
CA THR A 673 -7.58 13.48 9.20
C THR A 673 -8.24 14.83 9.50
N GLU A 674 -8.85 14.98 10.68
CA GLU A 674 -9.42 16.27 11.11
C GLU A 674 -8.36 17.37 11.14
N GLY A 675 -7.13 17.01 11.52
CA GLY A 675 -5.96 17.89 11.51
C GLY A 675 -5.33 18.14 10.14
N GLY A 676 -5.80 17.51 9.07
CA GLY A 676 -5.28 17.73 7.72
C GLY A 676 -4.12 16.82 7.29
N LEU A 677 -3.79 15.77 8.04
CA LEU A 677 -2.84 14.76 7.57
C LEU A 677 -3.43 13.96 6.41
N ARG A 678 -2.70 13.86 5.29
CA ARG A 678 -3.02 12.95 4.18
C ARG A 678 -2.44 11.56 4.48
N PHE A 679 -3.28 10.70 5.05
CA PHE A 679 -2.91 9.35 5.48
C PHE A 679 -3.03 8.36 4.32
N VAL A 680 -1.89 7.85 3.85
CA VAL A 680 -1.78 6.84 2.77
C VAL A 680 -1.67 5.43 3.34
N ASP A 681 -0.71 5.21 4.24
CA ASP A 681 -0.43 3.92 4.85
C ASP A 681 0.14 4.13 6.27
N GLN A 682 0.05 3.12 7.13
CA GLN A 682 0.54 3.17 8.51
C GLN A 682 2.08 3.27 8.60
N TRP A 683 2.81 2.72 7.62
CA TRP A 683 4.27 2.76 7.57
C TRP A 683 4.75 4.07 6.96
N GLY A 684 5.20 5.00 7.79
CA GLY A 684 5.70 6.29 7.31
C GLY A 684 4.61 7.17 6.72
N SER A 685 3.47 7.28 7.42
CA SER A 685 2.35 8.14 7.00
C SER A 685 2.80 9.58 6.70
N LEU A 686 3.74 10.12 7.50
CA LEU A 686 4.30 11.45 7.28
C LEU A 686 5.31 11.51 6.14
N ARG A 687 6.03 10.42 5.84
CA ARG A 687 6.94 10.35 4.67
C ARG A 687 6.16 10.54 3.37
N TYR A 688 5.01 9.88 3.22
CA TYR A 688 4.20 10.03 2.01
C TYR A 688 3.68 11.46 1.87
N SER A 689 3.21 12.06 2.98
CA SER A 689 2.80 13.48 2.98
C SER A 689 3.96 14.41 2.61
N ALA A 690 5.16 14.21 3.17
CA ALA A 690 6.32 15.03 2.89
C ALA A 690 6.80 14.90 1.43
N ASN A 691 6.83 13.68 0.87
CA ASN A 691 7.22 13.45 -0.52
C ASN A 691 6.23 14.09 -1.51
N THR A 692 4.92 13.92 -1.28
CA THR A 692 3.90 14.59 -2.10
C THR A 692 4.01 16.11 -1.99
N SER A 693 4.32 16.63 -0.80
CA SER A 693 4.48 18.08 -0.58
C SER A 693 5.62 18.67 -1.40
N MET A 694 6.76 17.98 -1.47
CA MET A 694 7.87 18.39 -2.31
C MET A 694 7.46 18.48 -3.79
N LEU A 695 6.82 17.43 -4.32
CA LEU A 695 6.37 17.44 -5.72
C LEU A 695 5.26 18.45 -5.97
N ALA A 696 4.33 18.66 -5.03
CA ALA A 696 3.31 19.69 -5.13
C ALA A 696 3.93 21.10 -5.21
N GLY A 697 4.97 21.37 -4.42
CA GLY A 697 5.73 22.62 -4.50
C GLY A 697 6.44 22.79 -5.85
N ILE A 698 7.05 21.71 -6.38
CA ILE A 698 7.68 21.73 -7.71
C ILE A 698 6.65 22.04 -8.80
N VAL A 699 5.51 21.35 -8.78
CA VAL A 699 4.41 21.57 -9.74
C VAL A 699 3.90 23.00 -9.63
N ALA A 700 3.73 23.51 -8.40
CA ALA A 700 3.28 24.86 -8.13
C ALA A 700 4.20 25.93 -8.74
N ASP A 701 5.51 25.81 -8.53
CA ASP A 701 6.49 26.82 -8.95
C ASP A 701 6.82 26.75 -10.46
N SER A 702 6.77 25.56 -11.06
CA SER A 702 7.32 25.34 -12.41
C SER A 702 6.29 25.01 -13.48
N ILE A 703 5.10 24.53 -13.13
CA ILE A 703 4.07 24.10 -14.08
C ILE A 703 2.83 24.98 -13.98
N THR A 704 2.15 24.96 -12.82
CA THR A 704 0.83 25.59 -12.66
C THR A 704 0.49 25.85 -11.20
N ASN A 705 -0.46 26.73 -10.93
CA ASN A 705 -0.99 27.01 -9.59
C ASN A 705 0.03 27.66 -8.59
N PRO A 706 0.93 28.58 -9.02
CA PRO A 706 1.87 29.23 -8.11
C PRO A 706 1.10 30.05 -7.07
N GLY A 707 1.40 29.81 -5.79
CA GLY A 707 0.73 30.45 -4.65
C GLY A 707 -0.74 30.03 -4.46
N GLY A 708 -1.21 29.00 -5.16
CA GLY A 708 -2.56 28.46 -5.02
C GLY A 708 -2.59 27.13 -4.29
N VAL A 709 -3.56 26.25 -4.63
CA VAL A 709 -3.88 25.09 -3.78
C VAL A 709 -2.76 24.05 -3.69
N TYR A 710 -1.87 23.95 -4.69
CA TYR A 710 -0.71 23.05 -4.64
C TYR A 710 0.41 23.62 -3.76
N SER A 711 0.64 24.93 -3.79
CA SER A 711 1.53 25.59 -2.82
C SER A 711 1.01 25.42 -1.39
N GLN A 712 -0.30 25.59 -1.19
CA GLN A 712 -0.92 25.39 0.13
C GLN A 712 -0.79 23.94 0.61
N LEU A 713 -1.06 22.96 -0.26
CA LEU A 713 -0.87 21.54 0.06
C LEU A 713 0.57 21.25 0.52
N ALA A 714 1.56 21.83 -0.16
CA ALA A 714 2.96 21.66 0.18
C ALA A 714 3.33 22.26 1.53
N VAL A 715 2.74 23.40 1.91
CA VAL A 715 3.01 24.07 3.20
C VAL A 715 2.24 23.41 4.35
N ASP A 716 0.94 23.12 4.17
CA ASP A 716 0.06 22.55 5.21
C ASP A 716 0.61 21.24 5.79
N ALA A 717 1.14 20.37 4.93
CA ALA A 717 1.71 19.10 5.37
C ALA A 717 2.98 19.30 6.22
N ILE A 718 3.77 20.32 5.91
CA ILE A 718 4.97 20.68 6.67
C ILE A 718 4.59 21.31 8.00
N ASP A 719 3.57 22.17 8.01
CA ASP A 719 3.04 22.75 9.24
C ASP A 719 2.50 21.66 10.18
N TYR A 720 1.76 20.69 9.64
CA TYR A 720 1.33 19.51 10.38
C TYR A 720 2.51 18.76 11.02
N ILE A 721 3.57 18.49 10.24
CA ILE A 721 4.78 17.81 10.72
C ILE A 721 5.48 18.63 11.82
N LEU A 722 5.53 19.94 11.68
CA LEU A 722 6.27 20.82 12.58
C LEU A 722 5.50 21.21 13.85
N GLY A 723 4.18 21.00 13.89
CA GLY A 723 3.39 21.03 15.11
C GLY A 723 1.99 21.64 14.99
N ASP A 724 1.59 22.13 13.82
CA ASP A 724 0.22 22.60 13.57
C ASP A 724 -0.70 21.41 13.28
N ASN A 725 -0.97 20.66 14.33
CA ASN A 725 -1.83 19.49 14.30
C ASN A 725 -2.64 19.41 15.61
N PRO A 726 -3.72 18.61 15.68
CA PRO A 726 -4.55 18.50 16.87
C PRO A 726 -3.85 18.06 18.16
N ARG A 727 -2.66 17.44 18.06
CA ARG A 727 -1.83 17.11 19.24
C ARG A 727 -1.05 18.32 19.75
N GLY A 728 -0.81 19.34 18.91
CA GLY A 728 0.04 20.48 19.23
C GLY A 728 1.50 20.07 19.47
N SER A 729 1.92 18.96 18.86
CA SER A 729 3.24 18.32 19.03
C SER A 729 3.94 18.21 17.69
N SER A 730 5.24 18.50 17.62
CA SER A 730 6.02 18.22 16.42
C SER A 730 6.21 16.71 16.22
N TYR A 731 6.38 16.30 14.96
CA TYR A 731 6.84 14.98 14.55
C TYR A 731 8.31 14.97 14.10
N MET A 732 8.98 16.12 14.09
CA MET A 732 10.41 16.22 13.82
C MET A 732 11.21 16.23 15.13
N VAL A 733 12.10 15.25 15.29
CA VAL A 733 12.88 15.06 16.53
C VAL A 733 13.70 16.31 16.86
N GLY A 734 13.50 16.83 18.07
CA GLY A 734 14.19 18.01 18.60
C GLY A 734 13.70 19.36 18.06
N PHE A 735 12.65 19.39 17.24
CA PHE A 735 12.04 20.61 16.72
C PHE A 735 10.69 20.90 17.40
N GLY A 736 10.38 22.18 17.64
CA GLY A 736 9.07 22.56 18.16
C GLY A 736 8.79 22.06 19.59
N MET A 737 7.52 22.08 19.98
CA MET A 737 7.07 21.58 21.28
C MET A 737 6.76 20.08 21.20
N ASP A 738 7.01 19.37 22.31
CA ASP A 738 6.64 17.97 22.50
C ASP A 738 7.09 17.04 21.35
N SER A 739 8.26 17.32 20.78
CA SER A 739 8.85 16.50 19.72
C SER A 739 9.17 15.09 20.22
N PRO A 740 9.22 14.08 19.33
CA PRO A 740 9.52 12.70 19.72
C PRO A 740 10.86 12.59 20.44
N GLN A 741 10.90 11.81 21.52
CA GLN A 741 12.08 11.58 22.36
C GLN A 741 12.59 10.14 22.26
N GLN A 742 11.78 9.22 21.72
CA GLN A 742 12.12 7.81 21.59
C GLN A 742 11.98 7.31 20.14
N PRO A 743 12.60 7.98 19.13
CA PRO A 743 12.65 7.40 17.79
C PRO A 743 13.33 6.03 17.81
N HIS A 744 12.84 5.09 17.00
CA HIS A 744 13.41 3.76 16.81
C HIS A 744 14.74 3.89 16.07
N HIS A 745 15.82 4.19 16.81
CA HIS A 745 17.14 4.40 16.20
C HIS A 745 18.25 3.90 17.11
N ARG A 746 18.99 2.89 16.68
CA ARG A 746 19.98 2.18 17.51
C ARG A 746 21.06 3.11 18.06
N ALA A 747 21.71 3.91 17.21
CA ALA A 747 22.79 4.81 17.65
C ALA A 747 22.29 5.90 18.63
N ALA A 748 21.19 6.58 18.30
CA ALA A 748 20.59 7.60 19.16
C ALA A 748 20.05 7.05 20.49
N SER A 749 19.55 5.81 20.50
CA SER A 749 18.97 5.19 21.70
C SER A 749 19.93 5.14 22.88
N GLY A 750 21.21 4.85 22.62
CA GLY A 750 22.26 4.66 23.64
C GLY A 750 22.05 3.47 24.58
N VAL A 751 21.06 2.62 24.32
CA VAL A 751 20.74 1.43 25.12
C VAL A 751 20.97 0.15 24.33
N GLY A 752 21.01 -1.00 25.01
CA GLY A 752 20.92 -2.34 24.40
C GLY A 752 19.51 -2.92 24.50
N TRP A 753 19.33 -4.19 24.12
CA TRP A 753 18.03 -4.88 24.23
C TRP A 753 17.40 -4.82 25.63
N ASP A 754 18.22 -4.87 26.69
CA ASP A 754 17.74 -4.75 28.08
C ASP A 754 17.04 -3.41 28.37
N GLY A 755 17.43 -2.34 27.65
CA GLY A 755 16.85 -1.00 27.77
C GLY A 755 15.91 -0.61 26.63
N PHE A 756 15.68 -1.49 25.65
CA PHE A 756 14.91 -1.21 24.45
C PHE A 756 13.49 -0.72 24.75
N ASN A 757 12.81 -1.40 25.69
CA ASN A 757 11.46 -1.06 26.14
C ASN A 757 11.45 -0.10 27.35
N SER A 758 12.57 0.57 27.64
CA SER A 758 12.62 1.59 28.69
C SER A 758 11.79 2.80 28.27
N PRO A 759 10.97 3.39 29.17
CA PRO A 759 10.20 4.60 28.87
C PRO A 759 11.06 5.87 28.86
N GLU A 760 12.36 5.76 29.19
CA GLU A 760 13.28 6.90 29.20
C GLU A 760 13.59 7.34 27.76
N ALA A 761 13.78 8.65 27.58
CA ALA A 761 14.22 9.21 26.30
C ALA A 761 15.48 8.52 25.75
N ASN A 762 15.67 8.61 24.44
CA ASN A 762 16.93 8.23 23.81
C ASN A 762 18.11 9.01 24.43
N ALA A 763 19.27 8.37 24.55
CA ALA A 763 20.45 9.00 25.15
C ALA A 763 20.94 10.23 24.35
N PHE A 764 20.67 10.24 23.05
CA PHE A 764 21.01 11.32 22.15
C PHE A 764 19.78 11.79 21.37
N VAL A 765 19.69 13.11 21.16
CA VAL A 765 18.65 13.71 20.32
C VAL A 765 19.07 13.57 18.86
N LEU A 766 18.28 12.86 18.08
CA LEU A 766 18.47 12.67 16.65
C LEU A 766 17.86 13.85 15.88
N HIS A 767 18.47 15.03 16.01
CA HIS A 767 17.94 16.28 15.46
C HIS A 767 17.50 16.15 14.00
N GLY A 768 16.27 16.57 13.71
CA GLY A 768 15.73 16.67 12.35
C GLY A 768 15.08 15.41 11.80
N ALA A 769 15.20 14.27 12.48
CA ALA A 769 14.58 13.04 12.01
C ALA A 769 13.05 13.16 12.00
N LEU A 770 12.43 12.80 10.87
CA LEU A 770 10.99 12.64 10.76
C LEU A 770 10.60 11.23 11.19
N VAL A 771 9.76 11.13 12.23
CA VAL A 771 9.19 9.83 12.63
C VAL A 771 8.09 9.39 11.65
N GLY A 772 7.77 8.09 11.63
CA GLY A 772 6.74 7.55 10.76
C GLY A 772 5.38 8.24 10.87
N GLY A 773 4.97 8.63 12.08
CA GLY A 773 3.77 9.42 12.34
C GLY A 773 2.57 8.60 12.80
N PRO A 774 1.34 9.13 12.70
CA PRO A 774 0.13 8.41 13.10
C PRO A 774 -0.03 7.07 12.38
N SER A 775 -0.43 6.04 13.14
CA SER A 775 -0.59 4.64 12.70
C SER A 775 -1.89 4.34 11.95
N ARG A 776 -2.83 5.29 11.93
CA ARG A 776 -4.09 5.28 11.17
C ARG A 776 -4.51 6.72 10.91
N ALA A 777 -5.55 6.92 10.09
CA ALA A 777 -6.14 8.23 9.83
C ALA A 777 -6.88 8.80 11.06
N ASP A 778 -6.12 9.14 12.10
CA ASP A 778 -6.54 9.70 13.39
C ASP A 778 -5.34 10.46 13.97
N ASP A 779 -5.47 11.78 14.15
CA ASP A 779 -4.38 12.65 14.60
C ASP A 779 -3.78 12.27 15.94
N PHE A 780 -4.52 11.52 16.76
CA PHE A 780 -4.09 11.06 18.08
C PHE A 780 -3.53 9.63 18.06
N ALA A 781 -3.49 8.96 16.90
CA ALA A 781 -3.01 7.59 16.76
C ALA A 781 -1.48 7.48 16.69
N TYR A 782 -0.80 8.21 17.55
CA TYR A 782 0.65 8.21 17.70
C TYR A 782 1.02 8.02 19.17
N THR A 783 2.07 7.27 19.44
CA THR A 783 2.66 7.17 20.78
C THR A 783 4.17 7.14 20.65
N ASP A 784 4.88 8.02 21.36
CA ASP A 784 6.34 8.10 21.35
C ASP A 784 6.95 6.91 22.12
N GLN A 785 7.24 5.83 21.40
CA GLN A 785 7.78 4.58 21.92
C GLN A 785 8.82 4.01 20.96
N ARG A 786 10.03 3.81 21.48
CA ARG A 786 11.16 3.22 20.74
C ARG A 786 10.85 1.87 20.11
N SER A 787 10.00 1.07 20.73
CA SER A 787 9.61 -0.25 20.25
C SER A 787 8.55 -0.21 19.15
N ASP A 788 7.90 0.94 18.93
CA ASP A 788 6.94 1.13 17.85
C ASP A 788 7.66 1.58 16.58
N TYR A 789 8.19 0.59 15.85
CA TYR A 789 8.86 0.79 14.56
C TYR A 789 7.87 1.09 13.41
N ILE A 790 6.56 1.23 13.68
CA ILE A 790 5.61 1.78 12.70
C ILE A 790 5.60 3.31 12.83
N SER A 791 5.28 3.80 14.02
CA SER A 791 5.05 5.22 14.26
C SER A 791 6.33 6.01 14.55
N ASN A 792 7.37 5.36 15.12
CA ASN A 792 8.62 5.99 15.57
C ASN A 792 9.85 5.60 14.76
N GLU A 793 9.71 4.81 13.69
CA GLU A 793 10.82 4.62 12.75
C GLU A 793 11.22 5.96 12.12
N VAL A 794 12.50 6.07 11.82
CA VAL A 794 13.10 7.20 11.11
C VAL A 794 13.97 6.63 10.00
N ALA A 795 13.96 7.23 8.81
CA ALA A 795 14.72 6.72 7.68
C ALA A 795 15.18 7.84 6.75
N ILE A 796 16.25 7.58 5.99
CA ILE A 796 16.79 8.55 5.03
C ILE A 796 15.77 8.97 3.98
N ASP A 797 14.88 8.06 3.57
CA ASP A 797 13.81 8.35 2.61
C ASP A 797 12.67 9.15 3.25
N TYR A 798 12.42 9.01 4.56
CA TYR A 798 11.40 9.79 5.28
C TYR A 798 11.73 11.29 5.26
N ASN A 799 13.01 11.64 5.39
CA ASN A 799 13.46 13.02 5.36
C ASN A 799 13.67 13.58 3.94
N SER A 800 13.63 12.74 2.90
CA SER A 800 14.07 13.14 1.55
C SER A 800 13.14 14.21 0.94
N GLY A 801 11.85 13.92 0.83
CA GLY A 801 10.83 14.90 0.41
C GLY A 801 10.68 16.05 1.40
N LEU A 802 10.76 15.76 2.71
CA LEU A 802 10.67 16.78 3.77
C LEU A 802 11.70 17.89 3.58
N THR A 803 12.96 17.52 3.27
CA THR A 803 14.05 18.48 3.12
C THR A 803 13.78 19.44 1.95
N GLY A 804 13.32 18.93 0.81
CA GLY A 804 12.91 19.77 -0.32
C GLY A 804 11.69 20.64 -0.01
N ALA A 805 10.66 20.09 0.62
CA ALA A 805 9.46 20.82 0.98
C ALA A 805 9.71 21.94 2.01
N LEU A 806 10.65 21.74 2.95
CA LEU A 806 11.11 22.78 3.88
C LEU A 806 11.81 23.93 3.16
N ALA A 807 12.65 23.63 2.16
CA ALA A 807 13.28 24.65 1.33
C ALA A 807 12.24 25.44 0.51
N PHE A 808 11.23 24.77 -0.05
CA PHE A 808 10.10 25.42 -0.69
C PHE A 808 9.35 26.36 0.27
N ALA A 809 8.97 25.87 1.47
CA ALA A 809 8.28 26.68 2.47
C ALA A 809 9.09 27.92 2.89
N ALA A 810 10.41 27.76 3.09
CA ALA A 810 11.30 28.89 3.40
C ALA A 810 11.34 29.92 2.26
N GLN A 811 11.37 29.47 1.00
CA GLN A 811 11.35 30.35 -0.18
C GLN A 811 10.04 31.12 -0.32
N GLN A 812 8.88 30.47 -0.09
CA GLN A 812 7.57 31.11 -0.27
C GLN A 812 7.28 32.22 0.76
N MET A 813 7.95 32.20 1.91
CA MET A 813 7.73 33.15 2.99
C MET A 813 8.83 34.23 3.12
N ALA A 814 9.84 34.22 2.25
CA ALA A 814 10.87 35.25 2.16
C ALA A 814 10.44 36.43 1.27
#